data_AF-A0A9D1X7Q7-F1
#
_entry.id   AF-A0A9D1X7Q7-F1
#
_cell.length_a   1.000
_cell.length_b   1.000
_cell.length_c   1.000
_cell.angle_alpha   90.00
_cell.angle_beta   90.00
_cell.angle_gamma   90.00
#
_symmetry.space_group_name_H-M   'P 1'
#
loop_
_entity.id
_entity.type
_entity.pdbx_description
1 polymer ?
#
loop_
_entity_poly.entity_id
_entity_poly.type
_entity_poly.pdbx_seq_one_letter_code
_entity_poly.pdbx_strand_id
1 'polypeptide(L)'
;MEKERKTYTDALTRLAKGTDAGLYRLVPERVEIVNSDEALIQVLQECRETKKPVTFKAGGTSLSGQTITNSVLIEIGPDYGHAQILDEGQRVKLPCSITGEAANRLLQPYGRKLGPQPASIKSAKIGGIVANNSSGSSYGITYNSYHTIESMRFILADGTTVDTASAESRQAFSQSHASLLSELRQLREEILSDDKVRERIRHKFELKNTCGYGMNSFLDHEDPIDILAHLMIGSEGTLGFISEVVFKTVPNDPLKASALIYFPDLKEACKAIGPLRQCSKVSAAELMDRNALRTVQEEPGMPEELKSLPDEAVALLIDTSSDTPEALTLQFQEIEQKLQDVHTLYPVSFTTDPHLYATYWRVRNGLFTSAAGSRPRGTVAIIEDIAFREAVLGDALTQVRETLCRYHYDNFVMWGHLLDGNVHFTIFPDINHQAGIDNYAAFMRELVDDVLAFDGSLKAEHGTGRNMAPFVEREWGSEIYRLMWRVKQAVDPDNLLNPGVLLNEDPEVFLKDLKRIPLANDRIDKCIECGFCEVQCPARDLTLTPRQRVVIYRKLADLAANGGSNSLLYRELKDAFDYKGNKTCATDGLCATACPVGINTGLLIKELRWKENSATANRIASFIANHMAGTTATLRPLLHLPHLLSKVVGYDNFERLTRFLFEASGHRFPLWTRYTPSGAKRPKPLPTQATTSGFEMVYFPACITRTMGISADYNKSDEAIDVTHKTEALLRKAGCVIHYPEAMDRLCCGMAFSSKGFRQQAAQKEKELNEALLKASDNGRLPILCDMSPCLLHMRETLDPRLHLYEPVEFIYKFLRDRLIFEPLPITVAVHSTCSTTKMGVKDKLKALAGLCAERVVSPEEVTCCGWAGDRGFFFPELNASALRALKPNLKGATEGYSNSRTCEIGLSMNSGISYKSIVYLVDKATRAK
;
A
#
# COMPACT_ATOMS: atom_id res chain seq x y z
N MET A 1 -21.35 -5.33 19.28
CA MET A 1 -20.21 -6.06 19.89
C MET A 1 -19.24 -6.70 18.89
N GLU A 2 -19.47 -7.88 18.27
CA GLU A 2 -18.43 -8.53 17.40
C GLU A 2 -18.02 -7.73 16.15
N LYS A 3 -18.89 -6.83 15.67
CA LYS A 3 -18.56 -5.89 14.58
C LYS A 3 -17.77 -4.66 15.04
N GLU A 4 -17.89 -4.29 16.31
CA GLU A 4 -17.31 -3.06 16.88
C GLU A 4 -15.94 -3.33 17.52
N ARG A 5 -15.72 -4.54 18.05
CA ARG A 5 -14.47 -4.95 18.70
C ARG A 5 -14.12 -6.41 18.37
N LYS A 6 -12.83 -6.67 18.10
CA LYS A 6 -12.27 -8.03 17.99
C LYS A 6 -11.00 -8.17 18.83
N THR A 7 -10.96 -9.20 19.66
CA THR A 7 -9.84 -9.48 20.57
C THR A 7 -9.03 -10.69 20.09
N TYR A 8 -7.70 -10.58 20.10
CA TYR A 8 -6.79 -11.65 19.77
C TYR A 8 -5.75 -11.86 20.87
N THR A 9 -5.64 -13.11 21.33
CA THR A 9 -4.63 -13.55 22.31
C THR A 9 -3.73 -14.67 21.76
N ASP A 10 -4.00 -15.17 20.55
CA ASP A 10 -3.18 -16.22 19.93
C ASP A 10 -1.78 -15.72 19.53
N ALA A 11 -0.77 -16.58 19.73
CA ALA A 11 0.64 -16.20 19.54
C ALA A 11 0.94 -15.68 18.12
N LEU A 12 0.32 -16.28 17.10
CA LEU A 12 0.51 -15.89 15.72
C LEU A 12 -0.03 -14.48 15.46
N THR A 13 -1.27 -14.18 15.86
CA THR A 13 -1.86 -12.86 15.64
C THR A 13 -1.14 -11.78 16.44
N ARG A 14 -0.79 -12.05 17.71
CA ARG A 14 -0.03 -11.10 18.56
C ARG A 14 1.30 -10.72 17.93
N LEU A 15 2.08 -11.69 17.46
CA LEU A 15 3.35 -11.44 16.79
C LEU A 15 3.17 -10.69 15.45
N ALA A 16 2.22 -11.14 14.62
CA ALA A 16 1.98 -10.55 13.31
C ALA A 16 1.53 -9.08 13.40
N LYS A 17 0.55 -8.79 14.26
CA LYS A 17 0.00 -7.44 14.43
C LYS A 17 0.86 -6.56 15.33
N GLY A 18 1.67 -7.14 16.23
CA GLY A 18 2.66 -6.42 17.04
C GLY A 18 3.89 -5.90 16.29
N THR A 19 3.98 -6.09 14.97
CA THR A 19 5.13 -5.64 14.16
C THR A 19 4.84 -4.34 13.41
N ASP A 20 5.72 -3.34 13.48
CA ASP A 20 5.68 -2.12 12.66
C ASP A 20 6.85 -2.06 11.65
N ALA A 21 7.15 -0.88 11.08
CA ALA A 21 8.23 -0.73 10.11
C ALA A 21 9.60 -0.47 10.76
N GLY A 22 9.65 -0.09 12.05
CA GLY A 22 10.87 0.28 12.77
C GLY A 22 11.74 -0.90 13.15
N LEU A 23 12.90 -0.64 13.78
CA LEU A 23 13.89 -1.68 14.13
C LEU A 23 13.56 -2.49 15.40
N TYR A 24 12.41 -2.26 16.04
CA TYR A 24 12.06 -2.86 17.32
C TYR A 24 11.02 -3.98 17.18
N ARG A 25 10.94 -4.87 18.18
CA ARG A 25 9.93 -5.92 18.26
C ARG A 25 9.52 -6.21 19.70
N LEU A 26 8.33 -5.78 20.06
CA LEU A 26 7.61 -6.16 21.27
C LEU A 26 6.37 -6.97 20.87
N VAL A 27 6.13 -8.08 21.56
CA VAL A 27 4.95 -8.93 21.29
C VAL A 27 3.87 -8.59 22.32
N PRO A 28 2.71 -8.03 21.92
CA PRO A 28 1.67 -7.66 22.85
C PRO A 28 1.10 -8.89 23.57
N GLU A 29 0.57 -8.70 24.77
CA GLU A 29 -0.24 -9.69 25.48
C GLU A 29 -1.60 -9.89 24.80
N ARG A 30 -2.17 -8.83 24.24
CA ARG A 30 -3.49 -8.82 23.61
C ARG A 30 -3.55 -7.78 22.49
N VAL A 31 -4.22 -8.11 21.40
CA VAL A 31 -4.52 -7.17 20.31
C VAL A 31 -6.03 -6.96 20.24
N GLU A 32 -6.45 -5.70 20.22
CA GLU A 32 -7.84 -5.27 20.10
C GLU A 32 -8.01 -4.51 18.78
N ILE A 33 -8.93 -4.93 17.92
CA ILE A 33 -9.34 -4.15 16.75
C ILE A 33 -10.65 -3.46 17.09
N VAL A 34 -10.68 -2.12 17.01
CA VAL A 34 -11.85 -1.31 17.37
C VAL A 34 -12.40 -0.57 16.14
N ASN A 35 -13.72 -0.44 16.02
CA ASN A 35 -14.41 0.27 14.93
C ASN A 35 -15.28 1.44 15.42
N SER A 36 -15.25 1.78 16.72
CA SER A 36 -15.99 2.92 17.24
C SER A 36 -15.34 3.50 18.51
N ASP A 37 -15.74 4.72 18.86
CA ASP A 37 -15.32 5.42 20.08
C ASP A 37 -15.76 4.61 21.32
N GLU A 38 -16.96 4.02 21.32
CA GLU A 38 -17.49 3.23 22.44
C GLU A 38 -16.66 1.96 22.69
N ALA A 39 -16.29 1.25 21.62
CA ALA A 39 -15.45 0.05 21.73
C ALA A 39 -14.05 0.40 22.24
N LEU A 40 -13.49 1.53 21.81
CA LEU A 40 -12.22 2.04 22.32
C LEU A 40 -12.30 2.36 23.81
N ILE A 41 -13.33 3.13 24.23
CA ILE A 41 -13.52 3.55 25.62
C ILE A 41 -13.65 2.32 26.53
N GLN A 42 -14.37 1.28 26.11
CA GLN A 42 -14.45 0.02 26.86
C GLN A 42 -13.07 -0.63 27.08
N VAL A 43 -12.22 -0.66 26.04
CA VAL A 43 -10.85 -1.21 26.18
C VAL A 43 -10.02 -0.35 27.11
N LEU A 44 -10.11 0.98 27.02
CA LEU A 44 -9.39 1.90 27.91
C LEU A 44 -9.80 1.72 29.37
N GLN A 45 -11.09 1.58 29.64
CA GLN A 45 -11.62 1.29 30.98
C GLN A 45 -11.06 -0.03 31.54
N GLU A 46 -11.10 -1.13 30.78
CA GLU A 46 -10.50 -2.40 31.19
C GLU A 46 -9.00 -2.28 31.51
N CYS A 47 -8.28 -1.54 30.67
CA CYS A 47 -6.84 -1.35 30.83
C CYS A 47 -6.52 -0.49 32.06
N ARG A 48 -7.34 0.52 32.36
CA ARG A 48 -7.22 1.34 33.58
C ARG A 48 -7.49 0.52 34.84
N GLU A 49 -8.56 -0.29 34.86
CA GLU A 49 -8.88 -1.18 35.98
C GLU A 49 -7.76 -2.19 36.27
N THR A 50 -7.12 -2.68 35.21
CA THR A 50 -6.03 -3.67 35.30
C THR A 50 -4.63 -3.04 35.33
N LYS A 51 -4.54 -1.70 35.29
CA LYS A 51 -3.28 -0.92 35.20
C LYS A 51 -2.36 -1.41 34.08
N LYS A 52 -2.95 -1.81 32.95
CA LYS A 52 -2.21 -2.25 31.77
C LYS A 52 -2.02 -1.10 30.80
N PRO A 53 -0.78 -0.83 30.35
CA PRO A 53 -0.56 0.16 29.33
C PRO A 53 -1.18 -0.21 27.98
N VAL A 54 -1.53 0.81 27.20
CA VAL A 54 -2.12 0.69 25.87
C VAL A 54 -1.26 1.41 24.84
N THR A 55 -1.17 0.84 23.64
CA THR A 55 -0.55 1.47 22.49
C THR A 55 -1.50 1.44 21.31
N PHE A 56 -1.71 2.58 20.67
CA PHE A 56 -2.55 2.69 19.48
C PHE A 56 -1.77 2.40 18.20
N LYS A 57 -2.43 1.77 17.23
CA LYS A 57 -1.84 1.44 15.94
C LYS A 57 -2.77 1.79 14.79
N ALA A 58 -2.30 2.69 13.94
CA ALA A 58 -2.99 3.11 12.73
C ALA A 58 -2.59 2.23 11.53
N GLY A 59 -1.68 2.70 10.67
CA GLY A 59 -1.17 1.94 9.51
C GLY A 59 0.01 1.02 9.84
N GLY A 60 0.67 1.20 10.99
CA GLY A 60 1.85 0.43 11.37
C GLY A 60 3.06 0.63 10.45
N THR A 61 3.17 1.84 9.87
CA THR A 61 4.24 2.28 8.96
C THR A 61 5.30 3.13 9.66
N SER A 62 5.21 3.30 10.98
CA SER A 62 6.15 4.08 11.80
C SER A 62 7.52 3.41 11.90
N LEU A 63 8.57 4.23 12.00
CA LEU A 63 9.97 3.80 11.90
C LEU A 63 10.72 3.78 13.25
N SER A 64 10.21 4.47 14.26
CA SER A 64 10.91 4.71 15.52
C SER A 64 10.38 3.86 16.70
N GLY A 65 9.54 2.85 16.45
CA GLY A 65 9.04 1.92 17.48
C GLY A 65 7.84 2.43 18.30
N GLN A 66 7.14 3.45 17.81
CA GLN A 66 6.00 4.04 18.52
C GLN A 66 4.68 3.28 18.40
N THR A 67 4.57 2.28 17.53
CA THR A 67 3.31 1.52 17.31
C THR A 67 3.38 0.06 17.77
N ILE A 68 4.24 -0.22 18.76
CA ILE A 68 4.47 -1.56 19.31
C ILE A 68 4.45 -1.54 20.84
N THR A 69 4.06 -2.67 21.44
CA THR A 69 3.98 -2.83 22.90
C THR A 69 4.06 -4.30 23.27
N ASN A 70 4.49 -4.59 24.50
CA ASN A 70 4.36 -5.90 25.12
C ASN A 70 3.05 -6.04 25.92
N SER A 71 2.23 -4.99 26.02
CA SER A 71 0.96 -4.99 26.76
C SER A 71 -0.25 -5.07 25.80
N VAL A 72 -1.19 -4.12 25.85
CA VAL A 72 -2.40 -4.10 25.01
C VAL A 72 -2.18 -3.23 23.77
N LEU A 73 -2.27 -3.84 22.58
CA LEU A 73 -2.22 -3.12 21.31
C LEU A 73 -3.63 -2.89 20.76
N ILE A 74 -4.00 -1.64 20.51
CA ILE A 74 -5.30 -1.27 19.93
C ILE A 74 -5.09 -0.83 18.48
N GLU A 75 -5.58 -1.61 17.53
CA GLU A 75 -5.51 -1.33 16.09
C GLU A 75 -6.82 -0.71 15.59
N ILE A 76 -6.70 0.35 14.79
CA ILE A 76 -7.85 1.00 14.17
C ILE A 76 -8.45 0.08 13.10
N GLY A 77 -9.69 -0.36 13.34
CA GLY A 77 -10.46 -1.16 12.42
C GLY A 77 -10.87 -0.40 11.16
N PRO A 78 -11.21 -1.13 10.09
CA PRO A 78 -11.46 -0.55 8.76
C PRO A 78 -12.80 0.19 8.64
N ASP A 79 -13.72 -0.03 9.57
CA ASP A 79 -15.08 0.54 9.53
C ASP A 79 -15.24 1.72 10.50
N TYR A 80 -14.14 2.22 11.06
CA TYR A 80 -14.14 3.30 12.04
C TYR A 80 -14.43 4.65 11.36
N GLY A 81 -15.63 5.19 11.58
CA GLY A 81 -16.04 6.53 11.13
C GLY A 81 -16.15 6.68 9.61
N HIS A 82 -16.52 7.88 9.16
CA HIS A 82 -16.73 8.21 7.75
C HIS A 82 -16.16 9.58 7.38
N ALA A 83 -15.68 9.70 6.15
CA ALA A 83 -15.18 10.95 5.61
C ALA A 83 -16.32 11.81 5.04
N GLN A 84 -16.18 13.14 5.16
CA GLN A 84 -17.12 14.11 4.63
C GLN A 84 -16.36 15.28 4.00
N ILE A 85 -16.69 15.59 2.74
CA ILE A 85 -16.21 16.79 2.05
C ILE A 85 -17.04 18.00 2.50
N LEU A 86 -16.38 19.12 2.77
CA LEU A 86 -17.00 20.37 3.21
C LEU A 86 -16.58 21.52 2.29
N ASP A 87 -17.50 22.46 2.04
CA ASP A 87 -17.29 23.70 1.25
C ASP A 87 -16.52 23.49 -0.04
N GLU A 88 -17.04 22.63 -0.92
CA GLU A 88 -16.42 22.33 -2.22
C GLU A 88 -14.95 21.88 -2.09
N GLY A 89 -14.63 21.14 -1.03
CA GLY A 89 -13.31 20.58 -0.79
C GLY A 89 -12.32 21.52 -0.12
N GLN A 90 -12.69 22.77 0.23
CA GLN A 90 -11.81 23.65 1.00
C GLN A 90 -11.53 23.11 2.40
N ARG A 91 -12.48 22.37 2.97
CA ARG A 91 -12.33 21.64 4.21
C ARG A 91 -12.71 20.17 4.02
N VAL A 92 -12.14 19.30 4.85
CA VAL A 92 -12.51 17.89 4.86
C VAL A 92 -12.48 17.33 6.27
N LYS A 93 -13.56 16.64 6.63
CA LYS A 93 -13.70 15.90 7.88
C LYS A 93 -13.33 14.45 7.63
N LEU A 94 -12.31 13.94 8.34
CA LEU A 94 -11.74 12.62 8.11
C LEU A 94 -11.72 11.80 9.40
N PRO A 95 -12.13 10.51 9.35
CA PRO A 95 -11.97 9.60 10.46
C PRO A 95 -10.51 9.12 10.55
N CYS A 96 -10.10 8.64 11.72
CA CYS A 96 -8.74 8.16 11.95
C CYS A 96 -8.33 6.94 11.09
N SER A 97 -9.29 6.19 10.54
CA SER A 97 -9.09 4.95 9.80
C SER A 97 -8.73 5.09 8.32
N ILE A 98 -9.07 6.21 7.69
CA ILE A 98 -8.88 6.42 6.25
C ILE A 98 -7.40 6.65 5.94
N THR A 99 -6.90 6.11 4.82
CA THR A 99 -5.53 6.42 4.37
C THR A 99 -5.47 7.83 3.77
N GLY A 100 -4.32 8.49 3.87
CA GLY A 100 -4.15 9.82 3.27
C GLY A 100 -4.37 9.81 1.75
N GLU A 101 -4.00 8.71 1.06
CA GLU A 101 -4.26 8.55 -0.38
C GLU A 101 -5.75 8.44 -0.70
N ALA A 102 -6.52 7.73 0.14
CA ALA A 102 -7.96 7.65 -0.02
C ALA A 102 -8.62 9.02 0.25
N ALA A 103 -8.14 9.78 1.23
CA ALA A 103 -8.59 11.15 1.48
C ALA A 103 -8.30 12.09 0.30
N ASN A 104 -7.07 12.09 -0.24
CA ASN A 104 -6.72 12.89 -1.41
C ASN A 104 -7.55 12.53 -2.65
N ARG A 105 -7.93 11.26 -2.81
CA ARG A 105 -8.83 10.83 -3.88
C ARG A 105 -10.24 11.39 -3.75
N LEU A 106 -10.75 11.53 -2.52
CA LEU A 106 -12.04 12.19 -2.27
C LEU A 106 -11.99 13.68 -2.63
N LEU A 107 -10.82 14.32 -2.47
CA LEU A 107 -10.59 15.73 -2.76
C LEU A 107 -10.26 16.02 -4.23
N GLN A 108 -9.79 15.03 -4.98
CA GLN A 108 -9.36 15.18 -6.37
C GLN A 108 -10.40 15.89 -7.27
N PRO A 109 -11.71 15.57 -7.23
CA PRO A 109 -12.71 16.24 -8.07
C PRO A 109 -12.85 17.74 -7.81
N TYR A 110 -12.40 18.20 -6.65
CA TYR A 110 -12.47 19.60 -6.20
C TYR A 110 -11.17 20.37 -6.50
N GLY A 111 -10.16 19.73 -7.09
CA GLY A 111 -8.85 20.36 -7.31
C GLY A 111 -8.10 20.65 -6.00
N ARG A 112 -8.36 19.86 -4.95
CA ARG A 112 -7.81 20.03 -3.61
C ARG A 112 -7.04 18.78 -3.17
N LYS A 113 -6.17 18.94 -2.17
CA LYS A 113 -5.47 17.85 -1.48
C LYS A 113 -5.19 18.21 -0.04
N LEU A 114 -4.80 17.22 0.76
CA LEU A 114 -4.24 17.44 2.09
C LEU A 114 -2.87 18.13 1.99
N GLY A 115 -2.56 18.98 2.97
CA GLY A 115 -1.21 19.53 3.16
C GLY A 115 -0.17 18.46 3.47
N PRO A 116 -0.35 17.63 4.53
CA PRO A 116 0.60 16.56 4.84
C PRO A 116 0.59 15.46 3.76
N GLN A 117 1.78 15.13 3.24
CA GLN A 117 1.96 14.13 2.18
C GLN A 117 3.16 13.19 2.44
N PRO A 118 3.10 12.33 3.47
CA PRO A 118 4.20 11.42 3.78
C PRO A 118 4.45 10.40 2.69
N ALA A 119 5.69 9.92 2.56
CA ALA A 119 6.05 8.88 1.60
C ALA A 119 5.20 7.59 1.75
N SER A 120 4.69 7.34 2.95
CA SER A 120 3.83 6.21 3.28
C SER A 120 2.32 6.48 3.07
N ILE A 121 1.90 7.60 2.47
CA ILE A 121 0.50 8.07 2.37
C ILE A 121 -0.51 7.04 1.82
N LYS A 122 -0.05 6.10 0.99
CA LYS A 122 -0.86 4.99 0.47
C LYS A 122 -1.28 3.97 1.54
N SER A 123 -0.58 3.94 2.67
CA SER A 123 -0.78 2.99 3.78
C SER A 123 -0.96 3.68 5.13
N ALA A 124 -0.35 4.85 5.34
CA ALA A 124 -0.54 5.67 6.53
C ALA A 124 -2.00 6.14 6.61
N LYS A 125 -2.59 5.95 7.80
CA LYS A 125 -3.95 6.42 8.11
C LYS A 125 -3.91 7.77 8.80
N ILE A 126 -4.97 8.55 8.65
CA ILE A 126 -5.05 9.93 9.16
C ILE A 126 -4.70 10.03 10.65
N GLY A 127 -5.19 9.10 11.49
CA GLY A 127 -4.86 9.11 12.92
C GLY A 127 -3.35 9.05 13.19
N GLY A 128 -2.61 8.24 12.42
CA GLY A 128 -1.14 8.15 12.54
C GLY A 128 -0.41 9.33 11.89
N ILE A 129 -0.93 9.88 10.79
CA ILE A 129 -0.35 11.08 10.15
C ILE A 129 -0.38 12.25 11.14
N VAL A 130 -1.51 12.46 11.82
CA VAL A 130 -1.66 13.54 12.80
C VAL A 130 -0.85 13.25 14.06
N ALA A 131 -0.95 12.04 14.62
CA ALA A 131 -0.24 11.67 15.85
C ALA A 131 1.29 11.73 15.72
N ASN A 132 1.84 11.58 14.53
CA ASN A 132 3.29 11.74 14.28
C ASN A 132 3.66 13.15 13.76
N ASN A 133 2.67 14.03 13.50
CA ASN A 133 2.84 15.25 12.70
C ASN A 133 3.60 15.00 11.38
N SER A 134 3.33 13.86 10.73
CA SER A 134 4.06 13.47 9.53
C SER A 134 3.78 14.46 8.40
N SER A 135 4.85 14.95 7.76
CA SER A 135 4.74 15.83 6.60
C SER A 135 5.30 15.14 5.35
N GLY A 136 5.95 15.86 4.44
CA GLY A 136 6.54 15.29 3.23
C GLY A 136 7.15 16.37 2.33
N SER A 137 7.28 16.06 1.03
CA SER A 137 8.02 16.88 0.05
C SER A 137 7.39 18.21 -0.30
N SER A 138 6.08 18.33 -0.15
CA SER A 138 5.37 19.57 -0.46
C SER A 138 5.01 20.28 0.82
N TYR A 139 5.28 21.59 0.84
CA TYR A 139 4.67 22.53 1.78
C TYR A 139 5.11 22.47 3.26
N GLY A 140 6.12 21.65 3.56
CA GLY A 140 7.05 21.83 4.67
C GLY A 140 6.43 22.04 6.05
N ILE A 141 6.95 23.05 6.77
CA ILE A 141 6.39 23.51 8.05
C ILE A 141 5.08 24.26 7.88
N THR A 142 4.79 24.85 6.72
CA THR A 142 3.65 25.77 6.54
C THR A 142 2.30 25.05 6.45
N TYR A 143 2.27 23.84 5.88
CA TYR A 143 1.03 23.09 5.65
C TYR A 143 1.09 21.65 6.21
N ASN A 144 1.82 21.46 7.30
CA ASN A 144 1.78 20.21 8.07
C ASN A 144 0.44 20.05 8.82
N SER A 145 0.28 18.96 9.59
CA SER A 145 -0.95 18.74 10.37
C SER A 145 -1.20 19.84 11.40
N TYR A 146 -0.16 20.33 12.08
CA TYR A 146 -0.26 21.39 13.08
C TYR A 146 -0.92 22.66 12.54
N HIS A 147 -0.56 23.11 11.34
CA HIS A 147 -1.10 24.36 10.76
C HIS A 147 -2.38 24.17 9.93
N THR A 148 -2.74 22.94 9.56
CA THR A 148 -3.88 22.68 8.66
C THR A 148 -5.10 22.10 9.37
N ILE A 149 -4.97 21.61 10.60
CA ILE A 149 -6.12 21.16 11.38
C ILE A 149 -6.93 22.37 11.86
N GLU A 150 -8.22 22.34 11.60
CA GLU A 150 -9.20 23.31 12.10
C GLU A 150 -9.80 22.86 13.43
N SER A 151 -10.12 21.58 13.54
CA SER A 151 -10.68 20.98 14.75
C SER A 151 -10.42 19.47 14.79
N MET A 152 -10.56 18.89 15.98
CA MET A 152 -10.37 17.45 16.19
C MET A 152 -11.29 16.90 17.27
N ARG A 153 -11.54 15.60 17.19
CA ARG A 153 -12.12 14.81 18.26
C ARG A 153 -11.11 13.81 18.77
N PHE A 154 -10.87 13.83 20.08
CA PHE A 154 -9.94 12.92 20.73
C PHE A 154 -10.53 12.32 22.01
N ILE A 155 -9.94 11.21 22.46
CA ILE A 155 -10.36 10.43 23.62
C ILE A 155 -9.17 10.28 24.57
N LEU A 156 -9.35 10.67 25.82
CA LEU A 156 -8.32 10.60 26.87
C LEU A 156 -8.26 9.22 27.53
N ALA A 157 -7.23 9.00 28.36
CA ALA A 157 -7.00 7.73 29.07
C ALA A 157 -8.18 7.29 29.96
N ASP A 158 -8.94 8.26 30.50
CA ASP A 158 -10.11 8.02 31.34
C ASP A 158 -11.39 7.70 30.54
N GLY A 159 -11.33 7.78 29.21
CA GLY A 159 -12.45 7.57 28.29
C GLY A 159 -13.22 8.83 27.94
N THR A 160 -12.80 10.02 28.41
CA THR A 160 -13.46 11.29 28.08
C THR A 160 -13.23 11.65 26.62
N THR A 161 -14.33 11.84 25.87
CA THR A 161 -14.32 12.32 24.49
C THR A 161 -14.44 13.84 24.45
N VAL A 162 -13.50 14.50 23.76
CA VAL A 162 -13.49 15.95 23.55
C VAL A 162 -13.61 16.22 22.05
N ASP A 163 -14.66 16.94 21.64
CA ASP A 163 -14.83 17.49 20.29
C ASP A 163 -14.57 19.00 20.35
N THR A 164 -13.45 19.44 19.77
CA THR A 164 -13.03 20.84 19.88
C THR A 164 -13.92 21.80 19.07
N ALA A 165 -14.75 21.29 18.15
CA ALA A 165 -15.70 22.09 17.39
C ALA A 165 -17.07 22.26 18.10
N SER A 166 -17.38 21.45 19.12
CA SER A 166 -18.64 21.53 19.88
C SER A 166 -18.46 22.38 21.14
N ALA A 167 -19.23 23.47 21.23
CA ALA A 167 -19.24 24.33 22.42
C ALA A 167 -19.70 23.57 23.67
N GLU A 168 -20.67 22.67 23.52
CA GLU A 168 -21.19 21.82 24.60
C GLU A 168 -20.12 20.85 25.09
N SER A 169 -19.38 20.21 24.17
CA SER A 169 -18.26 19.32 24.52
C SER A 169 -17.17 20.07 25.28
N ARG A 170 -16.76 21.25 24.79
CA ARG A 170 -15.77 22.12 25.46
C ARG A 170 -16.21 22.54 26.86
N GLN A 171 -17.48 22.90 27.03
CA GLN A 171 -18.03 23.28 28.33
C GLN A 171 -18.03 22.10 29.32
N ALA A 172 -18.50 20.92 28.87
CA ALA A 172 -18.51 19.71 29.69
C ALA A 172 -17.09 19.28 30.08
N PHE A 173 -16.13 19.38 29.15
CA PHE A 173 -14.72 19.10 29.42
C PHE A 173 -14.13 20.09 30.43
N SER A 174 -14.45 21.38 30.30
CA SER A 174 -13.97 22.41 31.23
C SER A 174 -14.42 22.19 32.67
N GLN A 175 -15.61 21.61 32.86
CA GLN A 175 -16.13 21.28 34.19
C GLN A 175 -15.52 20.00 34.75
N SER A 176 -15.43 18.95 33.93
CA SER A 176 -14.93 17.64 34.35
C SER A 176 -13.40 17.58 34.54
N HIS A 177 -12.65 18.39 33.79
CA HIS A 177 -11.19 18.37 33.74
C HIS A 177 -10.56 19.73 34.10
N ALA A 178 -11.21 20.49 34.99
CA ALA A 178 -10.76 21.81 35.40
C ALA A 178 -9.31 21.83 35.91
N SER A 179 -8.86 20.77 36.61
CA SER A 179 -7.49 20.64 37.12
C SER A 179 -6.47 20.54 35.98
N LEU A 180 -6.70 19.68 34.99
CA LEU A 180 -5.86 19.55 33.81
C LEU A 180 -5.76 20.89 33.07
N LEU A 181 -6.90 21.55 32.82
CA LEU A 181 -6.90 22.85 32.14
C LEU A 181 -6.20 23.93 32.95
N SER A 182 -6.27 23.88 34.28
CA SER A 182 -5.53 24.79 35.16
C SER A 182 -4.02 24.56 35.07
N GLU A 183 -3.57 23.29 35.05
CA GLU A 183 -2.15 22.96 34.89
C GLU A 183 -1.62 23.44 33.52
N LEU A 184 -2.38 23.25 32.44
CA LEU A 184 -1.98 23.74 31.12
C LEU A 184 -1.88 25.28 31.07
N ARG A 185 -2.77 26.00 31.75
CA ARG A 185 -2.66 27.47 31.88
C ARG A 185 -1.42 27.87 32.67
N GLN A 186 -1.14 27.21 33.78
CA GLN A 186 0.05 27.48 34.58
C GLN A 186 1.34 27.21 33.78
N LEU A 187 1.42 26.07 33.09
CA LEU A 187 2.53 25.75 32.19
C LEU A 187 2.75 26.84 31.14
N ARG A 188 1.64 27.34 30.56
CA ARG A 188 1.70 28.44 29.60
C ARG A 188 2.25 29.72 30.21
N GLU A 189 1.76 30.11 31.39
CA GLU A 189 2.24 31.31 32.10
C GLU A 189 3.72 31.21 32.44
N GLU A 190 4.17 30.06 32.94
CA GLU A 190 5.59 29.79 33.21
C GLU A 190 6.43 29.93 31.92
N ILE A 191 6.03 29.29 30.83
CA ILE A 191 6.72 29.38 29.52
C ILE A 191 6.79 30.81 29.01
N LEU A 192 5.72 31.60 29.13
CA LEU A 192 5.72 32.98 28.66
C LEU A 192 6.52 33.93 29.54
N SER A 193 6.62 33.63 30.84
CA SER A 193 7.36 34.44 31.80
C SER A 193 8.88 34.28 31.71
N ASP A 194 9.35 33.17 31.13
CA ASP A 194 10.78 32.93 30.88
C ASP A 194 11.12 33.17 29.40
N ASP A 195 11.79 34.30 29.13
CA ASP A 195 12.23 34.67 27.78
C ASP A 195 13.14 33.60 27.14
N LYS A 196 14.00 32.92 27.89
CA LYS A 196 14.91 31.91 27.34
C LYS A 196 14.15 30.66 26.89
N VAL A 197 13.21 30.19 27.72
CA VAL A 197 12.33 29.06 27.37
C VAL A 197 11.49 29.39 26.14
N ARG A 198 10.85 30.57 26.14
CA ARG A 198 10.04 31.04 25.02
C ARG A 198 10.84 31.12 23.71
N GLU A 199 12.01 31.75 23.74
CA GLU A 199 12.85 31.86 22.54
C GLU A 199 13.39 30.50 22.10
N ARG A 200 13.75 29.59 23.02
CA ARG A 200 14.17 28.23 22.66
C ARG A 200 13.06 27.47 21.94
N ILE A 201 11.83 27.52 22.44
CA ILE A 201 10.66 26.88 21.81
C ILE A 201 10.44 27.46 20.42
N ARG A 202 10.33 28.80 20.30
CA ARG A 202 10.15 29.45 19.00
C ARG A 202 11.23 29.05 18.02
N HIS A 203 12.49 29.12 18.46
CA HIS A 203 13.65 28.78 17.64
C HIS A 203 13.53 27.35 17.12
N LYS A 204 13.33 26.34 17.97
CA LYS A 204 13.30 24.94 17.54
C LYS A 204 12.15 24.59 16.58
N PHE A 205 11.04 25.32 16.60
CA PHE A 205 9.92 25.13 15.68
C PHE A 205 9.99 26.00 14.40
N GLU A 206 11.06 26.78 14.21
CA GLU A 206 11.42 27.32 12.89
C GLU A 206 11.91 26.20 11.93
N LEU A 207 12.27 25.05 12.50
CA LEU A 207 12.59 23.82 11.79
C LEU A 207 11.41 22.85 11.85
N LYS A 208 11.41 21.86 10.94
CA LYS A 208 10.61 20.65 11.16
C LYS A 208 11.14 19.95 12.41
N ASN A 209 10.28 19.82 13.43
CA ASN A 209 10.64 19.23 14.70
C ASN A 209 9.48 18.40 15.25
N THR A 210 9.76 17.12 15.47
CA THR A 210 8.88 16.11 16.08
C THR A 210 9.59 15.38 17.22
N CYS A 211 10.71 15.93 17.71
CA CYS A 211 11.45 15.45 18.86
C CYS A 211 10.80 15.97 20.15
N GLY A 212 10.09 15.13 20.90
CA GLY A 212 9.27 15.55 22.05
C GLY A 212 7.90 16.13 21.65
N TYR A 213 7.21 16.77 22.61
CA TYR A 213 5.89 17.36 22.36
C TYR A 213 5.98 18.68 21.58
N GLY A 214 4.89 19.01 20.86
CA GLY A 214 4.71 20.29 20.18
C GLY A 214 4.59 21.48 21.14
N MET A 215 5.68 21.87 21.79
CA MET A 215 5.70 22.91 22.82
C MET A 215 5.36 24.31 22.29
N ASN A 216 5.43 24.53 20.97
CA ASN A 216 4.91 25.74 20.32
C ASN A 216 3.40 25.93 20.55
N SER A 217 2.65 24.87 20.88
CA SER A 217 1.24 24.97 21.26
C SER A 217 0.98 25.98 22.38
N PHE A 218 1.91 26.11 23.33
CA PHE A 218 1.81 27.06 24.44
C PHE A 218 2.07 28.52 24.01
N LEU A 219 2.78 28.72 22.89
CA LEU A 219 3.04 30.05 22.33
C LEU A 219 1.89 30.49 21.42
N ASP A 220 1.37 29.56 20.62
CA ASP A 220 0.45 29.86 19.53
C ASP A 220 -1.02 29.94 19.97
N HIS A 221 -1.36 29.34 21.12
CA HIS A 221 -2.74 29.26 21.62
C HIS A 221 -2.88 29.77 23.06
N GLU A 222 -4.03 30.38 23.36
CA GLU A 222 -4.38 30.88 24.70
C GLU A 222 -5.33 29.95 25.45
N ASP A 223 -6.31 29.37 24.77
CA ASP A 223 -7.27 28.45 25.38
C ASP A 223 -6.58 27.08 25.66
N PRO A 224 -6.57 26.57 26.91
CA PRO A 224 -5.96 25.29 27.23
C PRO A 224 -6.56 24.09 26.49
N ILE A 225 -7.81 24.16 26.01
CA ILE A 225 -8.38 23.09 25.17
C ILE A 225 -7.71 23.09 23.79
N ASP A 226 -7.44 24.27 23.23
CA ASP A 226 -6.77 24.39 21.94
C ASP A 226 -5.28 24.03 22.07
N ILE A 227 -4.63 24.39 23.19
CA ILE A 227 -3.28 23.91 23.53
C ILE A 227 -3.26 22.38 23.57
N LEU A 228 -4.19 21.75 24.28
CA LEU A 228 -4.27 20.29 24.37
C LEU A 228 -4.50 19.65 23.00
N ALA A 229 -5.39 20.21 22.19
CA ALA A 229 -5.65 19.73 20.83
C ALA A 229 -4.39 19.77 19.96
N HIS A 230 -3.58 20.83 20.06
CA HIS A 230 -2.34 20.95 19.29
C HIS A 230 -1.20 20.10 19.87
N LEU A 231 -1.18 19.87 21.19
CA LEU A 231 -0.29 18.89 21.83
C LEU A 231 -0.55 17.45 21.37
N MET A 232 -1.79 17.10 20.98
CA MET A 232 -2.09 15.78 20.41
C MET A 232 -1.35 15.54 19.08
N ILE A 233 -1.04 16.59 18.33
CA ILE A 233 -0.34 16.54 17.05
C ILE A 233 1.15 16.29 17.33
N GLY A 234 1.67 15.16 16.86
CA GLY A 234 3.04 14.73 17.22
C GLY A 234 3.16 14.05 18.59
N SER A 235 2.06 13.78 19.30
CA SER A 235 2.08 13.09 20.61
C SER A 235 2.37 11.59 20.53
N GLU A 236 2.35 10.98 19.34
CA GLU A 236 2.58 9.55 19.12
C GLU A 236 1.64 8.65 19.97
N GLY A 237 0.45 9.16 20.30
CA GLY A 237 -0.57 8.47 21.08
C GLY A 237 -0.29 8.40 22.59
N THR A 238 0.67 9.18 23.11
CA THR A 238 0.99 9.22 24.55
C THR A 238 0.06 10.13 25.35
N LEU A 239 -0.74 10.98 24.70
CA LEU A 239 -1.69 11.90 25.35
C LEU A 239 -3.15 11.52 25.11
N GLY A 240 -3.45 10.76 24.06
CA GLY A 240 -4.81 10.32 23.78
C GLY A 240 -4.95 9.66 22.40
N PHE A 241 -6.17 9.26 22.10
CA PHE A 241 -6.54 8.70 20.80
C PHE A 241 -7.28 9.74 19.96
N ILE A 242 -6.77 10.05 18.77
CA ILE A 242 -7.43 10.94 17.81
C ILE A 242 -8.43 10.12 16.99
N SER A 243 -9.73 10.37 17.15
CA SER A 243 -10.77 9.62 16.43
C SER A 243 -11.17 10.28 15.10
N GLU A 244 -11.08 11.61 15.01
CA GLU A 244 -11.53 12.38 13.85
C GLU A 244 -10.84 13.75 13.80
N VAL A 245 -10.61 14.27 12.59
CA VAL A 245 -10.02 15.59 12.36
C VAL A 245 -10.68 16.31 11.20
N VAL A 246 -10.75 17.64 11.27
CA VAL A 246 -11.14 18.51 10.16
C VAL A 246 -9.89 19.24 9.66
N PHE A 247 -9.55 19.03 8.39
CA PHE A 247 -8.43 19.71 7.73
C PHE A 247 -8.93 20.86 6.86
N LYS A 248 -8.21 21.97 6.88
CA LYS A 248 -8.14 22.93 5.78
C LYS A 248 -7.25 22.33 4.69
N THR A 249 -7.78 22.24 3.48
CA THR A 249 -7.06 21.64 2.35
C THR A 249 -6.21 22.66 1.61
N VAL A 250 -5.32 22.21 0.74
CA VAL A 250 -4.51 23.06 -0.15
C VAL A 250 -4.90 22.85 -1.62
N PRO A 251 -4.66 23.83 -2.51
CA PRO A 251 -4.82 23.64 -3.94
C PRO A 251 -3.99 22.48 -4.49
N ASN A 252 -4.53 21.76 -5.48
CA ASN A 252 -3.81 20.77 -6.26
C ASN A 252 -3.71 21.23 -7.73
N ASP A 253 -2.73 22.11 -7.98
CA ASP A 253 -2.54 22.74 -9.29
C ASP A 253 -2.34 21.70 -10.41
N PRO A 254 -2.94 21.89 -11.60
CA PRO A 254 -2.87 20.93 -12.71
C PRO A 254 -1.58 21.03 -13.52
N LEU A 255 -0.96 22.21 -13.60
CA LEU A 255 0.26 22.43 -14.38
C LEU A 255 1.48 22.39 -13.47
N LYS A 256 2.52 21.71 -13.94
CA LYS A 256 3.74 21.44 -13.19
C LYS A 256 4.96 21.64 -14.07
N ALA A 257 6.04 22.12 -13.46
CA ALA A 257 7.35 22.17 -14.08
C ALA A 257 8.40 21.68 -13.06
N SER A 258 9.35 20.88 -13.51
CA SER A 258 10.48 20.46 -12.66
C SER A 258 11.81 20.61 -13.38
N ALA A 259 12.88 20.80 -12.61
CA ALA A 259 14.27 20.77 -13.08
C ALA A 259 15.09 19.81 -12.21
N LEU A 260 15.89 18.96 -12.85
CA LEU A 260 16.90 18.13 -12.17
C LEU A 260 18.27 18.79 -12.34
N ILE A 261 18.74 19.48 -11.30
CA ILE A 261 19.94 20.33 -11.33
C ILE A 261 21.09 19.62 -10.61
N TYR A 262 22.29 19.63 -11.19
CA TYR A 262 23.47 18.96 -10.63
C TYR A 262 24.48 19.97 -10.08
N PHE A 263 25.02 19.68 -8.90
CA PHE A 263 25.96 20.49 -8.17
C PHE A 263 27.25 19.70 -7.93
N PRO A 264 28.42 20.37 -7.83
CA PRO A 264 29.70 19.68 -7.59
C PRO A 264 29.75 18.99 -6.23
N ASP A 265 29.07 19.53 -5.21
CA ASP A 265 29.02 18.99 -3.85
C ASP A 265 27.78 19.46 -3.08
N LEU A 266 27.61 18.92 -1.85
CA LEU A 266 26.53 19.27 -0.94
C LEU A 266 26.50 20.75 -0.54
N LYS A 267 27.65 21.40 -0.39
CA LYS A 267 27.72 22.79 0.07
C LYS A 267 27.22 23.74 -1.01
N GLU A 268 27.61 23.52 -2.27
CA GLU A 268 27.09 24.29 -3.40
C GLU A 268 25.58 24.07 -3.59
N ALA A 269 25.08 22.84 -3.43
CA ALA A 269 23.63 22.60 -3.48
C ALA A 269 22.87 23.35 -2.36
N CYS A 270 23.43 23.43 -1.15
CA CYS A 270 22.80 24.15 -0.04
C CYS A 270 22.74 25.67 -0.28
N LYS A 271 23.67 26.26 -1.04
CA LYS A 271 23.62 27.68 -1.43
C LYS A 271 22.42 28.03 -2.29
N ALA A 272 21.81 27.05 -2.97
CA ALA A 272 20.58 27.27 -3.74
C ALA A 272 19.35 27.56 -2.87
N ILE A 273 19.35 27.16 -1.59
CA ILE A 273 18.14 27.21 -0.74
C ILE A 273 17.70 28.63 -0.43
N GLY A 274 18.63 29.53 -0.07
CA GLY A 274 18.31 30.94 0.19
C GLY A 274 17.64 31.63 -0.99
N PRO A 275 18.24 31.60 -2.20
CA PRO A 275 17.61 32.10 -3.42
C PRO A 275 16.23 31.48 -3.71
N LEU A 276 16.08 30.17 -3.54
CA LEU A 276 14.80 29.47 -3.77
C LEU A 276 13.68 29.93 -2.83
N ARG A 277 14.00 30.17 -1.54
CA ARG A 277 13.03 30.67 -0.56
C ARG A 277 12.54 32.10 -0.85
N GLN A 278 13.28 32.86 -1.65
CA GLN A 278 12.89 34.21 -2.06
C GLN A 278 12.01 34.23 -3.32
N CYS A 279 11.88 33.10 -4.02
CA CYS A 279 11.03 33.02 -5.20
C CYS A 279 9.55 33.08 -4.80
N SER A 280 8.71 33.60 -5.71
CA SER A 280 7.27 33.69 -5.48
C SER A 280 6.60 32.35 -5.15
N LYS A 281 7.05 31.26 -5.78
CA LYS A 281 6.56 29.90 -5.52
C LYS A 281 7.58 28.83 -5.90
N VAL A 282 7.99 28.04 -4.91
CA VAL A 282 8.69 26.76 -5.07
C VAL A 282 7.88 25.70 -4.34
N SER A 283 7.50 24.63 -5.04
CA SER A 283 6.67 23.55 -4.47
C SER A 283 7.51 22.51 -3.74
N ALA A 284 8.73 22.25 -4.22
CA ALA A 284 9.69 21.34 -3.59
C ALA A 284 11.12 21.64 -4.07
N ALA A 285 12.12 21.30 -3.25
CA ALA A 285 13.52 21.19 -3.64
C ALA A 285 14.13 19.96 -2.97
N GLU A 286 14.34 18.91 -3.76
CA GLU A 286 14.61 17.56 -3.27
C GLU A 286 16.07 17.16 -3.51
N LEU A 287 16.84 16.99 -2.43
CA LEU A 287 18.21 16.49 -2.47
C LEU A 287 18.28 15.03 -2.90
N MET A 288 19.26 14.71 -3.74
CA MET A 288 19.71 13.36 -4.08
C MET A 288 21.24 13.34 -4.06
N ASP A 289 21.84 12.61 -3.13
CA ASP A 289 23.30 12.48 -3.09
C ASP A 289 23.87 11.60 -4.21
N ARG A 290 25.19 11.47 -4.27
CA ARG A 290 25.84 10.69 -5.32
C ARG A 290 25.41 9.22 -5.30
N ASN A 291 25.30 8.62 -4.12
CA ASN A 291 24.87 7.23 -3.97
C ASN A 291 23.43 7.05 -4.47
N ALA A 292 22.52 7.96 -4.14
CA ALA A 292 21.15 8.01 -4.68
C ALA A 292 21.16 7.99 -6.21
N LEU A 293 21.93 8.89 -6.82
CA LEU A 293 22.01 9.04 -8.27
C LEU A 293 22.57 7.78 -8.96
N ARG A 294 23.61 7.16 -8.39
CA ARG A 294 24.18 5.90 -8.89
C ARG A 294 23.14 4.77 -8.91
N THR A 295 22.23 4.73 -7.93
CA THR A 295 21.21 3.67 -7.87
C THR A 295 20.13 3.78 -8.95
N VAL A 296 20.05 4.91 -9.67
CA VAL A 296 19.00 5.20 -10.66
C VAL A 296 19.55 5.62 -12.03
N GLN A 297 20.86 5.72 -12.21
CA GLN A 297 21.49 6.15 -13.47
C GLN A 297 21.23 5.22 -14.66
N GLU A 298 20.82 3.97 -14.41
CA GLU A 298 20.44 2.99 -15.45
C GLU A 298 18.92 2.90 -15.66
N GLU A 299 18.12 3.70 -14.94
CA GLU A 299 16.66 3.71 -15.10
C GLU A 299 16.27 4.34 -16.45
N PRO A 300 15.37 3.71 -17.23
CA PRO A 300 14.90 4.27 -18.49
C PRO A 300 14.32 5.68 -18.31
N GLY A 301 14.79 6.61 -19.15
CA GLY A 301 14.38 8.01 -19.15
C GLY A 301 15.22 8.93 -18.27
N MET A 302 16.19 8.41 -17.52
CA MET A 302 17.15 9.26 -16.81
C MET A 302 18.21 9.86 -17.75
N PRO A 303 18.71 11.08 -17.48
CA PRO A 303 19.72 11.72 -18.31
C PRO A 303 21.06 10.95 -18.32
N GLU A 304 21.75 10.90 -19.46
CA GLU A 304 23.02 10.17 -19.61
C GLU A 304 24.16 10.81 -18.79
N GLU A 305 24.05 12.11 -18.51
CA GLU A 305 25.01 12.90 -17.73
C GLU A 305 25.24 12.30 -16.34
N LEU A 306 24.25 11.62 -15.74
CA LEU A 306 24.34 10.96 -14.43
C LEU A 306 25.54 10.02 -14.32
N LYS A 307 25.91 9.36 -15.43
CA LYS A 307 27.02 8.40 -15.51
C LYS A 307 28.38 9.08 -15.46
N SER A 308 28.44 10.35 -15.84
CA SER A 308 29.66 11.16 -15.90
C SER A 308 29.84 12.10 -14.70
N LEU A 309 28.87 12.16 -13.78
CA LEU A 309 28.93 13.04 -12.62
C LEU A 309 30.12 12.70 -11.69
N PRO A 310 30.82 13.71 -11.13
CA PRO A 310 31.85 13.54 -10.11
C PRO A 310 31.37 12.73 -8.90
N ASP A 311 32.31 12.20 -8.10
CA ASP A 311 31.98 11.36 -6.93
C ASP A 311 31.32 12.14 -5.78
N GLU A 312 31.57 13.44 -5.70
CA GLU A 312 30.96 14.33 -4.70
C GLU A 312 29.66 14.97 -5.19
N ALA A 313 29.32 14.81 -6.47
CA ALA A 313 28.22 15.51 -7.09
C ALA A 313 26.87 15.08 -6.49
N VAL A 314 26.01 16.07 -6.31
CA VAL A 314 24.63 15.89 -5.82
C VAL A 314 23.65 16.52 -6.80
N ALA A 315 22.37 16.17 -6.68
CA ALA A 315 21.31 16.80 -7.45
C ALA A 315 20.22 17.40 -6.56
N LEU A 316 19.58 18.46 -7.05
CA LEU A 316 18.29 18.94 -6.57
C LEU A 316 17.23 18.72 -7.65
N LEU A 317 16.15 18.02 -7.32
CA LEU A 317 14.92 18.04 -8.09
C LEU A 317 14.04 19.18 -7.57
N ILE A 318 13.97 20.27 -8.33
CA ILE A 318 13.19 21.47 -8.01
C ILE A 318 11.86 21.41 -8.74
N ASP A 319 10.78 21.78 -8.05
CA ASP A 319 9.42 21.72 -8.57
C ASP A 319 8.66 23.02 -8.34
N THR A 320 7.82 23.39 -9.31
CA THR A 320 6.85 24.47 -9.16
C THR A 320 5.53 24.17 -9.88
N SER A 321 4.47 24.90 -9.52
CA SER A 321 3.13 24.60 -10.03
C SER A 321 2.21 25.79 -10.11
N SER A 322 1.28 25.73 -11.07
CA SER A 322 0.29 26.79 -11.28
C SER A 322 -0.97 26.25 -11.95
N ASP A 323 -2.03 27.07 -11.90
CA ASP A 323 -3.28 26.90 -12.64
C ASP A 323 -3.22 27.44 -14.07
N THR A 324 -2.23 28.29 -14.39
CA THR A 324 -2.07 28.91 -15.72
C THR A 324 -0.67 28.71 -16.31
N PRO A 325 -0.53 28.46 -17.63
CA PRO A 325 0.78 28.31 -18.27
C PRO A 325 1.67 29.56 -18.15
N GLU A 326 1.08 30.75 -18.19
CA GLU A 326 1.80 32.03 -18.11
C GLU A 326 2.44 32.20 -16.73
N ALA A 327 1.69 31.94 -15.66
CA ALA A 327 2.22 32.02 -14.31
C ALA A 327 3.24 30.92 -14.03
N LEU A 328 3.05 29.70 -14.55
CA LEU A 328 4.05 28.63 -14.45
C LEU A 328 5.37 29.04 -15.12
N THR A 329 5.28 29.65 -16.30
CA THR A 329 6.46 30.11 -17.06
C THR A 329 7.23 31.19 -16.30
N LEU A 330 6.51 32.18 -15.77
CA LEU A 330 7.12 33.23 -14.94
C LEU A 330 7.80 32.66 -13.69
N GLN A 331 7.17 31.66 -13.04
CA GLN A 331 7.73 31.01 -11.85
C GLN A 331 9.06 30.31 -12.12
N PHE A 332 9.17 29.48 -13.16
CA PHE A 332 10.44 28.80 -13.41
C PHE A 332 11.52 29.73 -13.98
N GLN A 333 11.15 30.80 -14.70
CA GLN A 333 12.09 31.86 -15.12
C GLN A 333 12.65 32.64 -13.94
N GLU A 334 11.81 32.94 -12.94
CA GLU A 334 12.26 33.56 -11.68
C GLU A 334 13.27 32.66 -10.95
N ILE A 335 12.98 31.35 -10.88
CA ILE A 335 13.88 30.37 -10.26
C ILE A 335 15.22 30.32 -11.02
N GLU A 336 15.20 30.23 -12.35
CA GLU A 336 16.41 30.25 -13.19
C GLU A 336 17.24 31.51 -12.95
N GLN A 337 16.60 32.68 -12.90
CA GLN A 337 17.28 33.95 -12.62
C GLN A 337 17.90 33.98 -11.22
N LYS A 338 17.18 33.50 -10.20
CA LYS A 338 17.66 33.48 -8.81
C LYS A 338 18.82 32.50 -8.60
N LEU A 339 18.93 31.48 -9.42
CA LEU A 339 20.01 30.48 -9.36
C LEU A 339 21.22 30.80 -10.25
N GLN A 340 21.21 31.91 -11.00
CA GLN A 340 22.28 32.24 -11.97
C GLN A 340 23.69 32.31 -11.34
N ASP A 341 23.78 32.70 -10.07
CA ASP A 341 25.04 32.88 -9.33
C ASP A 341 25.44 31.63 -8.53
N VAL A 342 24.62 30.57 -8.56
CA VAL A 342 24.91 29.30 -7.91
C VAL A 342 25.69 28.39 -8.86
N HIS A 343 26.80 27.81 -8.39
CA HIS A 343 27.63 26.96 -9.22
C HIS A 343 26.95 25.60 -9.48
N THR A 344 26.52 25.39 -10.72
CA THR A 344 25.98 24.13 -11.22
C THR A 344 26.93 23.47 -12.22
N LEU A 345 26.89 22.14 -12.32
CA LEU A 345 27.70 21.37 -13.29
C LEU A 345 27.18 21.50 -14.72
N TYR A 346 25.88 21.77 -14.86
CA TYR A 346 25.17 21.93 -16.13
C TYR A 346 24.16 23.10 -16.01
N PRO A 347 23.75 23.72 -17.13
CA PRO A 347 22.73 24.76 -17.09
C PRO A 347 21.41 24.30 -16.45
N VAL A 348 20.76 25.18 -15.70
CA VAL A 348 19.41 24.93 -15.16
C VAL A 348 18.42 24.89 -16.32
N SER A 349 17.60 23.85 -16.38
CA SER A 349 16.56 23.68 -17.40
C SER A 349 15.33 23.02 -16.82
N PHE A 350 14.20 23.71 -16.88
CA PHE A 350 12.90 23.15 -16.51
C PHE A 350 12.26 22.36 -17.65
N THR A 351 11.51 21.32 -17.30
CA THR A 351 10.63 20.59 -18.20
C THR A 351 9.18 20.72 -17.77
N THR A 352 8.31 20.94 -18.75
CA THR A 352 6.85 20.84 -18.61
C THR A 352 6.29 19.59 -19.31
N ASP A 353 7.15 18.72 -19.86
CA ASP A 353 6.73 17.44 -20.43
C ASP A 353 6.22 16.52 -19.31
N PRO A 354 4.93 16.13 -19.32
CA PRO A 354 4.37 15.25 -18.30
C PRO A 354 5.09 13.91 -18.16
N HIS A 355 5.69 13.39 -19.25
CA HIS A 355 6.39 12.10 -19.22
C HIS A 355 7.74 12.20 -18.51
N LEU A 356 8.55 13.19 -18.85
CA LEU A 356 9.83 13.44 -18.17
C LEU A 356 9.61 13.86 -16.71
N TYR A 357 8.65 14.75 -16.45
CA TYR A 357 8.23 15.12 -15.09
C TYR A 357 7.88 13.89 -14.24
N ALA A 358 7.03 13.01 -14.76
CA ALA A 358 6.63 11.79 -14.06
C ALA A 358 7.81 10.85 -13.83
N THR A 359 8.79 10.84 -14.74
CA THR A 359 10.01 10.03 -14.60
C THR A 359 10.87 10.54 -13.45
N TYR A 360 11.15 11.85 -13.38
CA TYR A 360 11.92 12.44 -12.27
C TYR A 360 11.29 12.17 -10.92
N TRP A 361 9.98 12.42 -10.79
CA TRP A 361 9.28 12.17 -9.53
C TRP A 361 9.16 10.69 -9.18
N ARG A 362 9.00 9.80 -10.17
CA ARG A 362 9.05 8.34 -9.95
C ARG A 362 10.42 7.93 -9.38
N VAL A 363 11.49 8.45 -9.95
CA VAL A 363 12.87 8.14 -9.53
C VAL A 363 13.15 8.69 -8.13
N ARG A 364 12.83 9.97 -7.87
CA ARG A 364 12.95 10.57 -6.52
C ARG A 364 12.17 9.79 -5.46
N ASN A 365 10.93 9.38 -5.76
CA ASN A 365 10.12 8.57 -4.84
C ASN A 365 10.64 7.13 -4.69
N GLY A 366 11.46 6.65 -5.64
CA GLY A 366 12.07 5.32 -5.65
C GLY A 366 13.42 5.22 -4.93
N LEU A 367 14.02 6.31 -4.46
CA LEU A 367 15.37 6.30 -3.88
C LEU A 367 15.50 5.38 -2.65
N PHE A 368 14.60 5.52 -1.69
CA PHE A 368 14.57 4.65 -0.51
C PHE A 368 14.46 3.17 -0.91
N THR A 369 13.62 2.89 -1.91
CA THR A 369 13.43 1.55 -2.45
C THR A 369 14.73 0.98 -3.01
N SER A 370 15.45 1.76 -3.79
CA SER A 370 16.69 1.34 -4.43
C SER A 370 17.80 1.11 -3.40
N ALA A 371 17.93 2.02 -2.43
CA ALA A 371 18.86 1.90 -1.31
C ALA A 371 18.58 0.63 -0.49
N ALA A 372 17.33 0.47 -0.04
CA ALA A 372 16.92 -0.71 0.72
C ALA A 372 17.08 -2.00 -0.10
N GLY A 373 16.84 -1.98 -1.41
CA GLY A 373 16.99 -3.15 -2.28
C GLY A 373 18.43 -3.64 -2.46
N SER A 374 19.39 -2.74 -2.29
CA SER A 374 20.84 -2.97 -2.46
C SER A 374 21.57 -3.32 -1.17
N ARG A 375 20.92 -3.21 -0.01
CA ARG A 375 21.51 -3.51 1.29
C ARG A 375 21.94 -4.98 1.42
N PRO A 376 22.93 -5.29 2.28
CA PRO A 376 23.27 -6.67 2.63
C PRO A 376 22.07 -7.45 3.16
N ARG A 377 21.93 -8.73 2.80
CA ARG A 377 20.82 -9.54 3.33
C ARG A 377 21.04 -9.81 4.82
N GLY A 378 19.94 -9.87 5.57
CA GLY A 378 19.97 -10.07 7.02
C GLY A 378 20.16 -8.80 7.85
N THR A 379 20.46 -7.64 7.23
CA THR A 379 20.50 -6.36 7.94
C THR A 379 19.14 -5.67 7.97
N VAL A 380 18.95 -4.81 8.98
CA VAL A 380 17.80 -3.90 9.01
C VAL A 380 18.01 -2.75 8.02
N ALA A 381 16.92 -2.09 7.65
CA ALA A 381 16.97 -0.78 7.02
C ALA A 381 16.41 0.23 8.01
N ILE A 382 17.25 1.18 8.43
CA ILE A 382 16.86 2.32 9.26
C ILE A 382 16.90 3.55 8.38
N ILE A 383 15.94 4.45 8.58
CA ILE A 383 15.93 5.77 7.97
C ILE A 383 15.93 6.77 9.12
N GLU A 384 17.00 7.56 9.20
CA GLU A 384 17.04 8.72 10.09
C GLU A 384 16.63 9.97 9.31
N ASP A 385 16.10 10.95 10.02
CA ASP A 385 15.53 12.18 9.49
C ASP A 385 15.88 13.34 10.41
N ILE A 386 16.75 14.22 9.93
CA ILE A 386 17.30 15.35 10.68
C ILE A 386 16.98 16.65 9.95
N ALA A 387 16.96 17.76 10.69
CA ALA A 387 16.75 19.07 10.09
C ALA A 387 17.76 20.10 10.60
N PHE A 388 18.23 20.96 9.69
CA PHE A 388 19.14 22.06 10.01
C PHE A 388 18.66 23.37 9.41
N ARG A 389 19.15 24.47 9.97
CA ARG A 389 18.93 25.81 9.41
C ARG A 389 19.81 26.00 8.19
N GLU A 390 19.31 26.81 7.26
CA GLU A 390 20.02 27.18 6.03
C GLU A 390 21.46 27.65 6.28
N ALA A 391 21.67 28.50 7.30
CA ALA A 391 22.97 29.09 7.60
C ALA A 391 24.09 28.06 7.90
N VAL A 392 23.73 26.85 8.34
CA VAL A 392 24.68 25.78 8.71
C VAL A 392 24.49 24.49 7.93
N LEU A 393 23.48 24.43 7.05
CA LEU A 393 23.01 23.20 6.40
C LEU A 393 24.11 22.46 5.65
N GLY A 394 24.91 23.17 4.85
CA GLY A 394 25.99 22.56 4.07
C GLY A 394 27.09 21.93 4.94
N ASP A 395 27.50 22.62 6.00
CA ASP A 395 28.54 22.13 6.93
C ASP A 395 28.01 20.97 7.78
N ALA A 396 26.79 21.08 8.30
CA ALA A 396 26.16 20.04 9.11
C ALA A 396 25.96 18.74 8.34
N LEU A 397 25.47 18.82 7.09
CA LEU A 397 25.30 17.62 6.25
C LEU A 397 26.64 17.00 5.84
N THR A 398 27.68 17.82 5.66
CA THR A 398 29.04 17.32 5.41
C THR A 398 29.56 16.53 6.61
N GLN A 399 29.41 17.06 7.83
CA GLN A 399 29.77 16.37 9.07
C GLN A 399 29.04 15.03 9.22
N VAL A 400 27.71 15.02 9.05
CA VAL A 400 26.89 13.79 9.13
C VAL A 400 27.36 12.73 8.12
N ARG A 401 27.74 13.16 6.91
CA ARG A 401 28.29 12.28 5.88
C ARG A 401 29.62 11.67 6.28
N GLU A 402 30.51 12.46 6.86
CA GLU A 402 31.80 11.97 7.38
C GLU A 402 31.60 10.94 8.51
N THR A 403 30.64 11.18 9.39
CA THR A 403 30.25 10.23 10.45
C THR A 403 29.71 8.92 9.86
N LEU A 404 28.85 8.98 8.84
CA LEU A 404 28.37 7.77 8.14
C LEU A 404 29.51 6.92 7.57
N CYS A 405 30.50 7.56 6.93
CA CYS A 405 31.69 6.88 6.41
C CYS A 405 32.57 6.29 7.53
N ARG A 406 32.76 7.02 8.63
CA ARG A 406 33.57 6.57 9.78
C ARG A 406 33.03 5.30 10.42
N TYR A 407 31.71 5.15 10.45
CA TYR A 407 31.01 3.97 10.95
C TYR A 407 30.74 2.88 9.89
N HIS A 408 31.36 2.99 8.71
CA HIS A 408 31.29 2.03 7.61
C HIS A 408 29.88 1.80 7.05
N TYR A 409 29.05 2.84 7.04
CA TYR A 409 27.77 2.85 6.35
C TYR A 409 27.90 3.39 4.91
N ASP A 410 28.98 3.07 4.20
CA ASP A 410 29.38 3.70 2.91
C ASP A 410 28.32 3.63 1.80
N ASN A 411 27.41 2.66 1.87
CA ASN A 411 26.29 2.50 0.94
C ASN A 411 25.02 3.28 1.36
N PHE A 412 25.16 4.24 2.29
CA PHE A 412 24.06 5.12 2.66
C PHE A 412 23.56 5.86 1.42
N VAL A 413 22.27 6.15 1.40
CA VAL A 413 21.67 7.07 0.44
C VAL A 413 21.13 8.22 1.23
N MET A 414 21.51 9.45 0.87
CA MET A 414 21.05 10.69 1.49
C MET A 414 20.14 11.46 0.52
N TRP A 415 18.94 11.82 0.98
CA TRP A 415 17.94 12.54 0.19
C TRP A 415 17.02 13.34 1.09
N GLY A 416 16.34 14.37 0.59
CA GLY A 416 15.33 15.04 1.41
C GLY A 416 14.88 16.41 0.93
N HIS A 417 14.00 16.99 1.72
CA HIS A 417 13.31 18.26 1.48
C HIS A 417 14.21 19.43 1.88
N LEU A 418 15.22 19.71 1.05
CA LEU A 418 16.29 20.66 1.36
C LEU A 418 15.77 22.10 1.52
N LEU A 419 14.61 22.42 0.91
CA LEU A 419 13.93 23.71 1.11
C LEU A 419 13.55 23.95 2.59
N ASP A 420 13.25 22.89 3.33
CA ASP A 420 12.92 22.93 4.77
C ASP A 420 14.15 22.62 5.65
N GLY A 421 15.32 22.39 5.04
CA GLY A 421 16.52 21.93 5.73
C GLY A 421 16.44 20.51 6.26
N ASN A 422 15.42 19.74 5.87
CA ASN A 422 15.17 18.37 6.30
C ASN A 422 15.86 17.37 5.36
N VAL A 423 16.68 16.47 5.91
CA VAL A 423 17.38 15.43 5.15
C VAL A 423 17.22 14.07 5.81
N HIS A 424 17.04 13.06 4.97
CA HIS A 424 16.97 11.66 5.34
C HIS A 424 18.23 10.93 4.88
N PHE A 425 18.63 9.90 5.63
CA PHE A 425 19.65 8.97 5.18
C PHE A 425 19.38 7.56 5.69
N THR A 426 19.86 6.55 4.94
CA THR A 426 19.74 5.15 5.34
C THR A 426 21.00 4.62 6.01
N ILE A 427 20.82 3.80 7.04
CA ILE A 427 21.87 2.91 7.56
C ILE A 427 21.38 1.46 7.62
N PHE A 428 22.31 0.52 7.54
CA PHE A 428 22.01 -0.91 7.44
C PHE A 428 22.73 -1.77 8.50
N PRO A 429 22.52 -1.52 9.81
CA PRO A 429 23.21 -2.27 10.85
C PRO A 429 22.83 -3.75 10.87
N ASP A 430 23.79 -4.58 11.23
CA ASP A 430 23.58 -6.00 11.51
C ASP A 430 23.20 -6.22 12.98
N ILE A 431 21.90 -6.14 13.26
CA ILE A 431 21.39 -6.33 14.62
C ILE A 431 21.22 -7.80 15.01
N ASN A 432 21.71 -8.74 14.20
CA ASN A 432 21.75 -10.14 14.59
C ASN A 432 22.98 -10.46 15.47
N HIS A 433 24.02 -9.63 15.39
CA HIS A 433 25.29 -9.81 16.11
C HIS A 433 25.60 -8.62 17.02
N GLN A 434 26.23 -8.89 18.17
CA GLN A 434 26.53 -7.86 19.17
C GLN A 434 27.41 -6.74 18.62
N ALA A 435 28.44 -7.06 17.82
CA ALA A 435 29.31 -6.05 17.22
C ALA A 435 28.55 -5.04 16.34
N GLY A 436 27.51 -5.48 15.62
CA GLY A 436 26.66 -4.59 14.84
C GLY A 436 25.76 -3.71 15.70
N ILE A 437 25.30 -4.22 16.84
CA ILE A 437 24.55 -3.44 17.85
C ILE A 437 25.45 -2.38 18.48
N ASP A 438 26.69 -2.75 18.84
CA ASP A 438 27.66 -1.82 19.44
C ASP A 438 28.04 -0.70 18.45
N ASN A 439 28.25 -1.04 17.17
CA ASN A 439 28.51 -0.06 16.11
C ASN A 439 27.33 0.89 15.91
N TYR A 440 26.09 0.37 15.88
CA TYR A 440 24.87 1.18 15.84
C TYR A 440 24.77 2.12 17.05
N ALA A 441 25.04 1.61 18.25
CA ALA A 441 24.98 2.39 19.48
C ALA A 441 25.98 3.55 19.49
N ALA A 442 27.21 3.30 19.04
CA ALA A 442 28.23 4.34 18.92
C ALA A 442 27.85 5.37 17.85
N PHE A 443 27.41 4.92 16.67
CA PHE A 443 26.94 5.80 15.59
C PHE A 443 25.81 6.73 16.04
N MET A 444 24.78 6.20 16.71
CA MET A 444 23.63 7.01 17.14
C MET A 444 24.04 8.10 18.14
N ARG A 445 24.98 7.80 19.07
CA ARG A 445 25.47 8.81 20.02
C ARG A 445 26.26 9.91 19.32
N GLU A 446 27.13 9.55 18.39
CA GLU A 446 27.91 10.53 17.61
C GLU A 446 27.01 11.35 16.67
N LEU A 447 26.02 10.74 16.03
CA LEU A 447 25.02 11.44 15.24
C LEU A 447 24.27 12.49 16.08
N VAL A 448 23.86 12.13 17.30
CA VAL A 448 23.20 13.09 18.21
C VAL A 448 24.15 14.24 18.54
N ASP A 449 25.43 13.97 18.79
CA ASP A 449 26.44 15.00 19.05
C ASP A 449 26.61 15.94 17.85
N ASP A 450 26.74 15.38 16.64
CA ASP A 450 26.87 16.14 15.40
C ASP A 450 25.65 17.03 15.14
N VAL A 451 24.44 16.49 15.27
CA VAL A 451 23.21 17.26 15.01
C VAL A 451 23.05 18.41 16.00
N LEU A 452 23.30 18.15 17.29
CA LEU A 452 23.15 19.15 18.34
C LEU A 452 24.26 20.21 18.33
N ALA A 453 25.47 19.89 17.83
CA ALA A 453 26.54 20.86 17.65
C ALA A 453 26.14 22.01 16.69
N PHE A 454 25.25 21.74 15.74
CA PHE A 454 24.67 22.72 14.81
C PHE A 454 23.26 23.18 15.21
N ASP A 455 22.81 22.85 16.43
CA ASP A 455 21.46 23.11 16.94
C ASP A 455 20.32 22.57 16.04
N GLY A 456 20.59 21.51 15.29
CA GLY A 456 19.62 20.84 14.43
C GLY A 456 18.54 20.08 15.21
N SER A 457 17.50 19.63 14.51
CA SER A 457 16.49 18.73 15.08
C SER A 457 16.87 17.27 14.83
N LEU A 458 16.79 16.45 15.88
CA LEU A 458 17.07 15.00 15.82
C LEU A 458 15.98 14.23 15.07
N LYS A 459 14.75 14.78 15.03
CA LYS A 459 13.60 14.19 14.33
C LYS A 459 12.74 15.25 13.70
N ALA A 460 12.67 15.22 12.38
CA ALA A 460 11.95 16.21 11.62
C ALA A 460 10.50 15.79 11.29
N GLU A 461 10.24 14.52 10.92
CA GLU A 461 8.92 14.07 10.44
C GLU A 461 8.51 12.66 10.88
N HIS A 462 9.46 11.78 11.22
CA HIS A 462 9.19 10.37 11.50
C HIS A 462 8.82 10.08 12.97
N GLY A 463 8.75 11.12 13.80
CA GLY A 463 8.49 11.04 15.22
C GLY A 463 9.71 10.62 16.04
N THR A 464 9.68 10.97 17.32
CA THR A 464 10.67 10.61 18.34
C THR A 464 10.73 9.11 18.54
N GLY A 465 9.57 8.48 18.69
CA GLY A 465 9.42 7.07 19.03
C GLY A 465 10.19 6.65 20.28
N ARG A 466 10.66 5.41 20.29
CA ARG A 466 11.62 4.88 21.28
C ARG A 466 13.06 5.20 20.91
N ASN A 467 13.32 5.38 19.62
CA ASN A 467 14.67 5.56 19.08
C ASN A 467 15.32 6.85 19.59
N MET A 468 14.58 7.97 19.62
CA MET A 468 15.12 9.26 20.04
C MET A 468 14.61 9.75 21.40
N ALA A 469 13.71 9.01 22.06
CA ALA A 469 13.22 9.34 23.40
C ALA A 469 14.33 9.65 24.44
N PRO A 470 15.44 8.90 24.51
CA PRO A 470 16.48 9.18 25.51
C PRO A 470 17.29 10.45 25.21
N PHE A 471 17.15 11.02 24.02
CA PHE A 471 17.92 12.21 23.59
C PHE A 471 17.08 13.50 23.58
N VAL A 472 15.77 13.43 23.88
CA VAL A 472 14.88 14.61 23.91
C VAL A 472 15.40 15.68 24.86
N GLU A 473 15.85 15.28 26.07
CA GLU A 473 16.43 16.22 27.03
C GLU A 473 17.67 16.93 26.48
N ARG A 474 18.48 16.26 25.66
CA ARG A 474 19.67 16.86 25.06
C ARG A 474 19.32 17.91 24.01
N GLU A 475 18.25 17.71 23.24
CA GLU A 475 17.78 18.69 22.25
C GLU A 475 17.14 19.92 22.92
N TRP A 476 16.35 19.71 23.97
CA TRP A 476 15.51 20.76 24.57
C TRP A 476 16.08 21.41 25.82
N GLY A 477 16.99 20.74 26.52
CA GLY A 477 17.42 21.09 27.87
C GLY A 477 16.46 20.59 28.94
N SER A 478 16.98 20.47 30.17
CA SER A 478 16.28 19.88 31.32
C SER A 478 14.99 20.61 31.70
N GLU A 479 14.95 21.93 31.49
CA GLU A 479 13.80 22.76 31.85
C GLU A 479 12.59 22.45 30.98
N ILE A 480 12.73 22.55 29.65
CA ILE A 480 11.64 22.24 28.71
C ILE A 480 11.28 20.75 28.78
N TYR A 481 12.26 19.87 28.94
CA TYR A 481 12.01 18.44 29.12
C TYR A 481 11.14 18.16 30.35
N ARG A 482 11.37 18.85 31.47
CA ARG A 482 10.53 18.76 32.67
C ARG A 482 9.11 19.26 32.41
N LEU A 483 8.93 20.32 31.63
CA LEU A 483 7.62 20.81 31.22
C LEU A 483 6.87 19.76 30.38
N MET A 484 7.56 19.07 29.47
CA MET A 484 6.97 17.96 28.71
C MET A 484 6.49 16.83 29.63
N TRP A 485 7.26 16.47 30.65
CA TRP A 485 6.84 15.49 31.66
C TRP A 485 5.61 15.94 32.46
N ARG A 486 5.52 17.23 32.82
CA ARG A 486 4.32 17.78 33.47
C ARG A 486 3.09 17.68 32.59
N VAL A 487 3.21 17.95 31.28
CA VAL A 487 2.12 17.71 30.32
C VAL A 487 1.69 16.25 30.35
N LYS A 488 2.64 15.31 30.24
CA LYS A 488 2.34 13.87 30.28
C LYS A 488 1.63 13.46 31.57
N GLN A 489 2.13 13.91 32.72
CA GLN A 489 1.57 13.59 34.04
C GLN A 489 0.18 14.20 34.26
N ALA A 490 -0.08 15.39 33.71
CA ALA A 490 -1.38 16.04 33.81
C ALA A 490 -2.45 15.31 32.99
N VAL A 491 -2.09 14.83 31.79
CA VAL A 491 -3.03 14.17 30.86
C VAL A 491 -3.20 12.68 31.17
N ASP A 492 -2.12 11.99 31.55
CA ASP A 492 -2.09 10.56 31.82
C ASP A 492 -1.30 10.25 33.10
N PRO A 493 -1.88 10.53 34.28
CA PRO A 493 -1.19 10.41 35.58
C PRO A 493 -0.80 8.96 35.92
N ASP A 494 -1.50 7.97 35.39
CA ASP A 494 -1.22 6.55 35.58
C ASP A 494 -0.18 6.01 34.56
N ASN A 495 0.29 6.85 33.63
CA ASN A 495 1.23 6.51 32.55
C ASN A 495 0.79 5.27 31.73
N LEU A 496 -0.50 5.19 31.40
CA LEU A 496 -1.09 4.09 30.65
C LEU A 496 -0.87 4.21 29.14
N LEU A 497 -0.82 5.43 28.61
CA LEU A 497 -0.77 5.69 27.18
C LEU A 497 0.67 5.64 26.65
N ASN A 498 0.96 4.60 25.87
CA ASN A 498 2.18 4.36 25.09
C ASN A 498 3.50 4.60 25.84
N PRO A 499 3.73 3.96 27.01
CA PRO A 499 4.89 4.26 27.85
C PRO A 499 6.23 3.98 27.17
N GLY A 500 7.19 4.85 27.47
CA GLY A 500 8.56 4.80 26.96
C GLY A 500 8.71 5.19 25.49
N VAL A 501 7.66 5.75 24.90
CA VAL A 501 7.66 6.41 23.58
C VAL A 501 7.62 7.91 23.81
N LEU A 502 8.36 8.67 22.99
CA LEU A 502 8.48 10.14 23.02
C LEU A 502 9.21 10.67 24.25
N LEU A 503 8.81 10.31 25.47
CA LEU A 503 9.55 10.58 26.71
C LEU A 503 9.99 9.28 27.36
N ASN A 504 11.26 9.21 27.78
CA ASN A 504 11.80 8.06 28.49
C ASN A 504 13.00 8.43 29.35
N GLU A 505 13.06 7.92 30.57
CA GLU A 505 14.17 8.14 31.50
C GLU A 505 15.30 7.11 31.32
N ASP A 506 15.06 6.01 30.59
CA ASP A 506 16.06 4.98 30.32
C ASP A 506 16.98 5.40 29.16
N PRO A 507 18.24 5.77 29.41
CA PRO A 507 19.14 6.30 28.38
C PRO A 507 19.49 5.27 27.30
N GLU A 508 19.31 3.98 27.58
CA GLU A 508 19.65 2.88 26.68
C GLU A 508 18.41 2.26 26.01
N VAL A 509 17.22 2.86 26.14
CA VAL A 509 15.98 2.29 25.56
C VAL A 509 16.09 2.07 24.05
N PHE A 510 16.83 2.92 23.34
CA PHE A 510 17.01 2.82 21.88
C PHE A 510 17.75 1.55 21.43
N LEU A 511 18.38 0.82 22.36
CA LEU A 511 19.07 -0.45 22.13
C LEU A 511 18.30 -1.68 22.64
N LYS A 512 17.14 -1.49 23.27
CA LYS A 512 16.33 -2.59 23.81
C LYS A 512 15.34 -3.11 22.77
N ASP A 513 15.00 -4.39 22.87
CA ASP A 513 13.97 -5.05 22.05
C ASP A 513 14.18 -4.93 20.52
N LEU A 514 15.43 -4.92 20.06
CA LEU A 514 15.78 -4.88 18.65
C LEU A 514 15.30 -6.13 17.89
N LYS A 515 14.72 -5.95 16.70
CA LYS A 515 14.12 -7.01 15.90
C LYS A 515 15.18 -7.82 15.15
N ARG A 516 15.48 -9.05 15.57
CA ARG A 516 16.35 -9.91 14.74
C ARG A 516 15.77 -10.15 13.34
N ILE A 517 16.62 -10.09 12.31
CA ILE A 517 16.29 -10.37 10.91
C ILE A 517 17.22 -11.47 10.38
N PRO A 518 17.03 -12.73 10.79
CA PRO A 518 17.77 -13.84 10.21
C PRO A 518 17.34 -14.07 8.76
N LEU A 519 18.24 -14.66 7.97
CA LEU A 519 17.89 -15.20 6.65
C LEU A 519 16.87 -16.32 6.82
N ALA A 520 15.82 -16.30 6.00
CA ALA A 520 14.74 -17.27 6.06
C ALA A 520 14.44 -17.88 4.69
N ASN A 521 14.37 -17.07 3.64
CA ASN A 521 14.15 -17.53 2.28
C ASN A 521 14.51 -16.42 1.29
N ASP A 522 15.24 -16.75 0.22
CA ASP A 522 15.72 -15.81 -0.79
C ASP A 522 14.64 -14.89 -1.36
N ARG A 523 13.37 -15.34 -1.40
CA ARG A 523 12.25 -14.55 -1.93
C ARG A 523 11.80 -13.41 -1.01
N ILE A 524 12.16 -13.46 0.27
CA ILE A 524 11.72 -12.51 1.29
C ILE A 524 12.87 -11.90 2.08
N ASP A 525 14.11 -12.36 1.92
CA ASP A 525 15.25 -11.83 2.70
C ASP A 525 15.56 -10.36 2.38
N LYS A 526 15.13 -9.86 1.22
CA LYS A 526 15.14 -8.42 0.89
C LYS A 526 14.04 -7.62 1.62
N CYS A 527 13.04 -8.24 2.22
CA CYS A 527 11.93 -7.55 2.88
C CYS A 527 12.40 -6.74 4.11
N ILE A 528 11.99 -5.47 4.17
CA ILE A 528 12.27 -4.54 5.30
C ILE A 528 11.13 -4.45 6.33
N GLU A 529 10.04 -5.19 6.12
CA GLU A 529 8.85 -5.17 6.99
C GLU A 529 8.13 -3.81 7.07
N CYS A 530 8.20 -2.97 6.03
CA CYS A 530 7.58 -1.63 6.01
C CYS A 530 6.04 -1.60 5.97
N GLY A 531 5.38 -2.69 5.56
CA GLY A 531 3.92 -2.78 5.56
C GLY A 531 3.18 -2.16 4.36
N PHE A 532 3.87 -1.53 3.39
CA PHE A 532 3.20 -0.90 2.24
C PHE A 532 2.37 -1.87 1.38
N CYS A 533 2.76 -3.13 1.37
CA CYS A 533 2.07 -4.21 0.67
C CYS A 533 0.72 -4.62 1.30
N GLU A 534 0.42 -4.21 2.54
CA GLU A 534 -0.74 -4.71 3.28
C GLU A 534 -2.07 -4.26 2.70
N VAL A 535 -2.15 -3.00 2.26
CA VAL A 535 -3.39 -2.41 1.69
C VAL A 535 -3.88 -3.13 0.43
N GLN A 536 -2.98 -3.79 -0.30
CA GLN A 536 -3.31 -4.52 -1.54
C GLN A 536 -3.85 -5.93 -1.29
N CYS A 537 -3.69 -6.48 -0.08
CA CYS A 537 -3.91 -7.89 0.17
C CYS A 537 -5.39 -8.24 0.31
N PRO A 538 -5.91 -9.25 -0.43
CA PRO A 538 -7.30 -9.67 -0.31
C PRO A 538 -7.66 -10.26 1.07
N ALA A 539 -6.65 -10.66 1.85
CA ALA A 539 -6.83 -11.24 3.19
C ALA A 539 -6.67 -10.22 4.34
N ARG A 540 -6.49 -8.92 4.04
CA ARG A 540 -6.15 -7.88 5.04
C ARG A 540 -7.18 -7.72 6.15
N ASP A 541 -8.45 -8.01 5.85
CA ASP A 541 -9.56 -7.93 6.79
C ASP A 541 -10.00 -9.32 7.31
N LEU A 542 -9.23 -10.37 7.01
CA LEU A 542 -9.56 -11.77 7.31
C LEU A 542 -8.50 -12.45 8.19
N THR A 543 -7.25 -12.53 7.72
CA THR A 543 -6.15 -13.26 8.39
C THR A 543 -4.84 -12.50 8.27
N LEU A 544 -3.84 -13.01 7.55
CA LEU A 544 -2.53 -12.36 7.43
C LEU A 544 -2.37 -11.56 6.14
N THR A 545 -1.71 -10.42 6.26
CA THR A 545 -1.19 -9.62 5.15
C THR A 545 0.21 -10.10 4.72
N PRO A 546 0.78 -9.60 3.61
CA PRO A 546 2.06 -10.07 3.10
C PRO A 546 3.21 -9.81 4.09
N ARG A 547 3.30 -8.62 4.71
CA ARG A 547 4.29 -8.36 5.78
C ARG A 547 4.13 -9.36 6.92
N GLN A 548 2.90 -9.53 7.40
CA GLN A 548 2.61 -10.44 8.50
C GLN A 548 3.01 -11.89 8.18
N ARG A 549 2.79 -12.36 6.94
CA ARG A 549 3.29 -13.68 6.49
C ARG A 549 4.82 -13.77 6.54
N VAL A 550 5.53 -12.73 6.12
CA VAL A 550 7.00 -12.67 6.18
C VAL A 550 7.48 -12.75 7.62
N VAL A 551 6.88 -11.98 8.54
CA VAL A 551 7.23 -11.98 9.97
C VAL A 551 7.06 -13.36 10.58
N ILE A 552 5.90 -14.00 10.39
CA ILE A 552 5.64 -15.34 10.94
C ILE A 552 6.58 -16.37 10.33
N TYR A 553 6.81 -16.33 9.01
CA TYR A 553 7.72 -17.27 8.37
C TYR A 553 9.17 -17.11 8.83
N ARG A 554 9.66 -15.87 8.98
CA ARG A 554 10.97 -15.60 9.58
C ARG A 554 11.06 -16.13 10.99
N LYS A 555 10.01 -15.98 11.81
CA LYS A 555 10.02 -16.54 13.17
C LYS A 555 10.06 -18.08 13.17
N LEU A 556 9.33 -18.72 12.25
CA LEU A 556 9.40 -20.18 12.08
C LEU A 556 10.80 -20.62 11.65
N ALA A 557 11.43 -19.91 10.72
CA ALA A 557 12.80 -20.20 10.26
C ALA A 557 13.82 -20.02 11.39
N ASP A 558 13.73 -18.92 12.14
CA ASP A 558 14.56 -18.64 13.32
C ASP A 558 14.44 -19.74 14.39
N LEU A 559 13.22 -20.11 14.75
CA LEU A 559 12.99 -21.20 15.71
C LEU A 559 13.55 -22.54 15.20
N ALA A 560 13.42 -22.82 13.90
CA ALA A 560 13.96 -24.05 13.33
C ALA A 560 15.49 -24.07 13.32
N ALA A 561 16.14 -22.96 12.93
CA ALA A 561 17.59 -22.83 12.90
C ALA A 561 18.22 -23.01 14.29
N ASN A 562 17.52 -22.61 15.35
CA ASN A 562 17.97 -22.73 16.74
C ASN A 562 17.51 -24.04 17.42
N GLY A 563 17.15 -25.08 16.66
CA GLY A 563 16.75 -26.39 17.21
C GLY A 563 15.36 -26.43 17.88
N GLY A 564 14.61 -25.33 17.80
CA GLY A 564 13.29 -25.15 18.41
C GLY A 564 12.11 -25.72 17.61
N SER A 565 12.34 -26.53 16.57
CA SER A 565 11.27 -27.12 15.74
C SER A 565 10.30 -28.03 16.52
N ASN A 566 10.72 -28.54 17.68
CA ASN A 566 9.87 -29.34 18.57
C ASN A 566 9.16 -28.52 19.66
N SER A 567 9.42 -27.21 19.74
CA SER A 567 8.77 -26.34 20.73
C SER A 567 7.26 -26.22 20.48
N LEU A 568 6.50 -26.01 21.56
CA LEU A 568 5.06 -25.74 21.47
C LEU A 568 4.78 -24.53 20.57
N LEU A 569 5.52 -23.44 20.77
CA LEU A 569 5.39 -22.23 19.96
C LEU A 569 5.60 -22.49 18.46
N TYR A 570 6.62 -23.26 18.06
CA TYR A 570 6.82 -23.58 16.65
C TYR A 570 5.63 -24.34 16.06
N ARG A 571 5.09 -25.33 16.79
CA ARG A 571 3.94 -26.12 16.34
C ARG A 571 2.68 -25.26 16.23
N GLU A 572 2.39 -24.43 17.23
CA GLU A 572 1.26 -23.49 17.23
C GLU A 572 1.34 -22.50 16.07
N LEU A 573 2.51 -21.87 15.86
CA LEU A 573 2.71 -20.94 14.76
C LEU A 573 2.58 -21.64 13.40
N LYS A 574 3.15 -22.84 13.25
CA LYS A 574 3.12 -23.59 11.98
C LYS A 574 1.72 -24.05 11.61
N ASP A 575 0.98 -24.60 12.58
CA ASP A 575 -0.40 -25.05 12.37
C ASP A 575 -1.32 -23.88 12.00
N ALA A 576 -1.27 -22.79 12.77
CA ALA A 576 -2.05 -21.59 12.47
C ALA A 576 -1.65 -20.94 11.12
N PHE A 577 -0.38 -21.01 10.73
CA PHE A 577 0.12 -20.48 9.46
C PHE A 577 -0.42 -21.25 8.25
N ASP A 578 -0.76 -22.54 8.36
CA ASP A 578 -1.33 -23.28 7.24
C ASP A 578 -2.64 -22.65 6.76
N TYR A 579 -3.55 -22.31 7.68
CA TYR A 579 -4.76 -21.59 7.30
C TYR A 579 -4.48 -20.10 7.06
N LYS A 580 -3.99 -19.38 8.07
CA LYS A 580 -3.89 -17.91 8.06
C LYS A 580 -2.84 -17.36 7.10
N GLY A 581 -1.80 -18.13 6.79
CA GLY A 581 -0.69 -17.75 5.92
C GLY A 581 -0.79 -18.35 4.52
N ASN A 582 -0.94 -19.68 4.44
CA ASN A 582 -0.94 -20.42 3.17
C ASN A 582 -2.32 -20.43 2.52
N LYS A 583 -3.37 -20.91 3.20
CA LYS A 583 -4.67 -21.17 2.56
C LYS A 583 -5.44 -19.88 2.20
N THR A 584 -5.29 -18.81 2.97
CA THR A 584 -5.91 -17.52 2.66
C THR A 584 -5.06 -16.63 1.73
N CYS A 585 -3.92 -17.12 1.24
CA CYS A 585 -3.16 -16.41 0.21
C CYS A 585 -3.67 -16.74 -1.20
N ALA A 586 -4.14 -15.71 -1.91
CA ALA A 586 -4.57 -15.79 -3.30
C ALA A 586 -3.43 -16.09 -4.29
N THR A 587 -2.17 -15.90 -3.89
CA THR A 587 -0.98 -16.06 -4.75
C THR A 587 -1.00 -15.20 -6.02
N ASP A 588 -1.72 -14.07 -6.00
CA ASP A 588 -1.86 -13.13 -7.13
C ASP A 588 -0.58 -12.33 -7.43
N GLY A 589 0.24 -12.08 -6.40
CA GLY A 589 1.47 -11.31 -6.50
C GLY A 589 1.28 -9.78 -6.52
N LEU A 590 0.07 -9.26 -6.27
CA LEU A 590 -0.17 -7.80 -6.23
C LEU A 590 0.58 -7.10 -5.09
N CYS A 591 0.91 -7.83 -4.03
CA CYS A 591 1.78 -7.33 -2.97
C CYS A 591 3.12 -6.77 -3.49
N ALA A 592 3.65 -7.31 -4.60
CA ALA A 592 4.91 -6.86 -5.19
C ALA A 592 4.80 -5.49 -5.85
N THR A 593 3.62 -5.11 -6.37
CA THR A 593 3.42 -3.81 -7.04
C THR A 593 3.34 -2.64 -6.05
N ALA A 594 3.09 -2.93 -4.77
CA ALA A 594 3.12 -1.95 -3.68
C ALA A 594 4.36 -2.10 -2.78
N CYS A 595 5.14 -3.17 -2.93
CA CYS A 595 6.34 -3.37 -2.15
C CYS A 595 7.48 -2.56 -2.77
N PRO A 596 8.18 -1.71 -1.99
CA PRO A 596 9.32 -0.97 -2.51
C PRO A 596 10.35 -1.95 -3.09
N VAL A 597 10.83 -2.89 -2.29
CA VAL A 597 11.87 -3.84 -2.71
C VAL A 597 11.35 -5.06 -3.50
N GLY A 598 10.16 -4.96 -4.11
CA GLY A 598 9.62 -5.96 -5.04
C GLY A 598 9.24 -7.33 -4.46
N ILE A 599 8.98 -7.43 -3.15
CA ILE A 599 8.66 -8.71 -2.50
C ILE A 599 7.32 -9.26 -2.97
N ASN A 600 7.35 -10.49 -3.50
CA ASN A 600 6.15 -11.23 -3.88
C ASN A 600 5.94 -12.43 -2.94
N THR A 601 5.12 -12.25 -1.91
CA THR A 601 4.78 -13.35 -0.98
C THR A 601 3.96 -14.45 -1.66
N GLY A 602 3.29 -14.17 -2.78
CA GLY A 602 2.63 -15.20 -3.58
C GLY A 602 3.61 -16.24 -4.10
N LEU A 603 4.83 -15.84 -4.50
CA LEU A 603 5.88 -16.77 -4.90
C LEU A 603 6.42 -17.59 -3.72
N LEU A 604 6.57 -16.97 -2.54
CA LEU A 604 6.90 -17.71 -1.32
C LEU A 604 5.86 -18.80 -1.06
N ILE A 605 4.57 -18.45 -1.04
CA ILE A 605 3.50 -19.43 -0.78
C ILE A 605 3.46 -20.54 -1.84
N LYS A 606 3.66 -20.23 -3.13
CA LYS A 606 3.76 -21.27 -4.17
C LYS A 606 4.95 -22.22 -3.93
N GLU A 607 6.07 -21.70 -3.44
CA GLU A 607 7.23 -22.53 -3.07
C GLU A 607 6.96 -23.40 -1.84
N LEU A 608 6.31 -22.87 -0.81
CA LEU A 608 5.93 -23.64 0.37
C LEU A 608 4.96 -24.77 0.00
N ARG A 609 3.91 -24.47 -0.77
CA ARG A 609 2.98 -25.48 -1.30
C ARG A 609 3.70 -26.57 -2.08
N TRP A 610 4.71 -26.20 -2.88
CA TRP A 610 5.50 -27.19 -3.60
C TRP A 610 6.27 -28.13 -2.67
N LYS A 611 6.96 -27.58 -1.66
CA LYS A 611 7.72 -28.36 -0.67
C LYS A 611 6.81 -29.25 0.19
N GLU A 612 5.55 -28.87 0.39
CA GLU A 612 4.58 -29.56 1.24
C GLU A 612 3.68 -30.56 0.47
N ASN A 613 3.64 -30.49 -0.86
CA ASN A 613 2.80 -31.38 -1.67
C ASN A 613 3.21 -32.85 -1.52
N SER A 614 2.26 -33.69 -1.10
CA SER A 614 2.49 -35.14 -0.92
C SER A 614 2.66 -35.88 -2.24
N ALA A 615 3.27 -37.08 -2.19
CA ALA A 615 3.40 -37.95 -3.36
C ALA A 615 2.03 -38.31 -3.97
N THR A 616 1.01 -38.55 -3.14
CA THR A 616 -0.36 -38.83 -3.59
C THR A 616 -0.99 -37.63 -4.29
N ALA A 617 -0.83 -36.42 -3.74
CA ALA A 617 -1.32 -35.20 -4.38
C ALA A 617 -0.67 -34.99 -5.75
N ASN A 618 0.65 -35.21 -5.86
CA ASN A 618 1.37 -35.16 -7.13
C ASN A 618 0.88 -36.21 -8.14
N ARG A 619 0.58 -37.45 -7.70
CA ARG A 619 0.02 -38.47 -8.58
C ARG A 619 -1.35 -38.08 -9.14
N ILE A 620 -2.22 -37.52 -8.31
CA ILE A 620 -3.54 -37.00 -8.75
C ILE A 620 -3.35 -35.85 -9.74
N ALA A 621 -2.46 -34.91 -9.45
CA ALA A 621 -2.15 -33.80 -10.35
C ALA A 621 -1.61 -34.30 -11.70
N SER A 622 -0.71 -35.28 -11.71
CA SER A 622 -0.21 -35.91 -12.94
C SER A 622 -1.31 -36.61 -13.72
N PHE A 623 -2.22 -37.31 -13.04
CA PHE A 623 -3.37 -37.94 -13.70
C PHE A 623 -4.24 -36.91 -14.41
N ILE A 624 -4.60 -35.81 -13.73
CA ILE A 624 -5.39 -34.72 -14.30
C ILE A 624 -4.64 -34.07 -15.48
N ALA A 625 -3.35 -33.78 -15.31
CA ALA A 625 -2.51 -33.21 -16.36
C ALA A 625 -2.50 -34.10 -17.61
N ASN A 626 -2.24 -35.40 -17.47
CA ASN A 626 -2.18 -36.34 -18.58
C ASN A 626 -3.55 -36.61 -19.23
N HIS A 627 -4.65 -36.43 -18.51
CA HIS A 627 -6.00 -36.73 -18.99
C HIS A 627 -6.91 -35.49 -19.09
N MET A 628 -6.33 -34.31 -19.31
CA MET A 628 -7.04 -33.03 -19.30
C MET A 628 -8.29 -33.00 -20.21
N ALA A 629 -8.22 -33.65 -21.38
CA ALA A 629 -9.37 -33.77 -22.29
C ALA A 629 -10.53 -34.56 -21.67
N GLY A 630 -10.24 -35.69 -21.02
CA GLY A 630 -11.22 -36.48 -20.28
C GLY A 630 -11.73 -35.74 -19.05
N THR A 631 -10.84 -35.10 -18.28
CA THR A 631 -11.22 -34.33 -17.08
C THR A 631 -12.20 -33.20 -17.42
N THR A 632 -11.90 -32.39 -18.43
CA THR A 632 -12.80 -31.30 -18.85
C THR A 632 -14.10 -31.82 -19.47
N ALA A 633 -14.06 -32.93 -20.20
CA ALA A 633 -15.26 -33.59 -20.73
C ALA A 633 -16.20 -34.08 -19.63
N THR A 634 -15.67 -34.61 -18.52
CA THR A 634 -16.46 -35.05 -17.36
C THR A 634 -16.97 -33.88 -16.51
N LEU A 635 -16.19 -32.79 -16.38
CA LEU A 635 -16.60 -31.64 -15.57
C LEU A 635 -17.78 -30.85 -16.18
N ARG A 636 -17.84 -30.70 -17.51
CA ARG A 636 -18.93 -29.97 -18.18
C ARG A 636 -20.34 -30.46 -17.79
N PRO A 637 -20.69 -31.77 -17.90
CA PRO A 637 -22.01 -32.25 -17.49
C PRO A 637 -22.28 -32.07 -16.00
N LEU A 638 -21.26 -32.24 -15.14
CA LEU A 638 -21.40 -32.06 -13.69
C LEU A 638 -21.77 -30.62 -13.32
N LEU A 639 -21.24 -29.63 -14.04
CA LEU A 639 -21.56 -28.22 -13.82
C LEU A 639 -23.03 -27.85 -14.15
N HIS A 640 -23.79 -28.71 -14.82
CA HIS A 640 -25.24 -28.50 -14.98
C HIS A 640 -26.04 -28.88 -13.72
N LEU A 641 -25.50 -29.71 -12.82
CA LEU A 641 -26.22 -30.21 -11.64
C LEU A 641 -26.76 -29.09 -10.73
N PRO A 642 -25.99 -28.03 -10.37
CA PRO A 642 -26.52 -26.94 -9.56
C PRO A 642 -27.81 -26.34 -10.13
N HIS A 643 -27.85 -26.13 -11.44
CA HIS A 643 -28.98 -25.52 -12.13
C HIS A 643 -30.15 -26.46 -12.35
N LEU A 644 -29.90 -27.78 -12.49
CA LEU A 644 -30.96 -28.78 -12.57
C LEU A 644 -31.65 -28.95 -11.22
N LEU A 645 -30.88 -29.04 -10.14
CA LEU A 645 -31.41 -29.14 -8.78
C LEU A 645 -32.16 -27.86 -8.39
N SER A 646 -31.60 -26.68 -8.69
CA SER A 646 -32.25 -25.40 -8.38
C SER A 646 -33.56 -25.18 -9.15
N LYS A 647 -33.77 -25.81 -10.32
CA LYS A 647 -35.07 -25.79 -11.03
C LYS A 647 -36.16 -26.54 -10.27
N VAL A 648 -35.80 -27.54 -9.46
CA VAL A 648 -36.76 -28.34 -8.67
C VAL A 648 -37.07 -27.66 -7.35
N VAL A 649 -36.05 -27.16 -6.63
CA VAL A 649 -36.20 -26.67 -5.24
C VAL A 649 -36.11 -25.14 -5.09
N GLY A 650 -35.76 -24.42 -6.15
CA GLY A 650 -35.45 -22.98 -6.12
C GLY A 650 -34.01 -22.68 -5.68
N TYR A 651 -33.44 -21.56 -6.14
CA TYR A 651 -32.05 -21.18 -5.82
C TYR A 651 -31.83 -20.93 -4.33
N ASP A 652 -32.80 -20.33 -3.63
CA ASP A 652 -32.64 -20.01 -2.22
C ASP A 652 -32.51 -21.27 -1.35
N ASN A 653 -33.31 -22.31 -1.62
CA ASN A 653 -33.22 -23.60 -0.92
C ASN A 653 -31.97 -24.39 -1.33
N PHE A 654 -31.61 -24.37 -2.61
CA PHE A 654 -30.39 -25.00 -3.11
C PHE A 654 -29.12 -24.41 -2.47
N GLU A 655 -29.04 -23.08 -2.34
CA GLU A 655 -27.92 -22.38 -1.70
C GLU A 655 -27.86 -22.69 -0.20
N ARG A 656 -29.01 -22.83 0.49
CA ARG A 656 -29.05 -23.29 1.89
C ARG A 656 -28.54 -24.71 2.04
N LEU A 657 -28.97 -25.64 1.19
CA LEU A 657 -28.50 -27.03 1.19
C LEU A 657 -26.99 -27.10 0.91
N THR A 658 -26.52 -26.38 -0.10
CA THR A 658 -25.11 -26.37 -0.46
C THR A 658 -24.25 -25.76 0.64
N ARG A 659 -24.72 -24.69 1.29
CA ARG A 659 -24.05 -24.12 2.47
C ARG A 659 -23.98 -25.13 3.61
N PHE A 660 -25.07 -25.85 3.89
CA PHE A 660 -25.06 -26.92 4.89
C PHE A 660 -24.02 -28.01 4.56
N LEU A 661 -23.97 -28.48 3.30
CA LEU A 661 -22.97 -29.48 2.88
C LEU A 661 -21.54 -28.96 2.96
N PHE A 662 -21.31 -27.70 2.59
CA PHE A 662 -20.02 -27.01 2.72
C PHE A 662 -19.55 -27.00 4.19
N GLU A 663 -20.39 -26.54 5.12
CA GLU A 663 -20.07 -26.50 6.55
C GLU A 663 -19.90 -27.90 7.15
N ALA A 664 -20.85 -28.81 6.91
CA ALA A 664 -20.84 -30.17 7.46
C ALA A 664 -19.66 -31.02 6.98
N SER A 665 -19.12 -30.72 5.79
CA SER A 665 -17.94 -31.40 5.24
C SER A 665 -16.60 -30.81 5.72
N GLY A 666 -16.62 -29.76 6.56
CA GLY A 666 -15.41 -29.02 6.94
C GLY A 666 -14.76 -28.35 5.74
N HIS A 667 -15.57 -27.74 4.87
CA HIS A 667 -15.16 -27.04 3.65
C HIS A 667 -14.51 -27.94 2.60
N ARG A 668 -14.80 -29.25 2.60
CA ARG A 668 -14.33 -30.20 1.56
C ARG A 668 -15.27 -30.29 0.37
N PHE A 669 -16.56 -30.02 0.56
CA PHE A 669 -17.54 -29.86 -0.49
C PHE A 669 -17.55 -28.40 -0.97
N PRO A 670 -17.50 -28.11 -2.28
CA PRO A 670 -17.47 -26.73 -2.78
C PRO A 670 -18.78 -25.98 -2.53
N LEU A 671 -18.69 -24.70 -2.19
CA LEU A 671 -19.87 -23.83 -2.07
C LEU A 671 -20.39 -23.45 -3.47
N TRP A 672 -21.39 -24.20 -3.97
CA TRP A 672 -22.15 -23.82 -5.15
C TRP A 672 -23.27 -22.83 -4.83
N THR A 673 -23.46 -21.91 -5.77
CA THR A 673 -24.45 -20.82 -5.72
C THR A 673 -25.09 -20.63 -7.09
N ARG A 674 -26.08 -19.74 -7.21
CA ARG A 674 -26.67 -19.35 -8.51
C ARG A 674 -25.65 -18.77 -9.51
N TYR A 675 -24.54 -18.26 -8.99
CA TYR A 675 -23.44 -17.70 -9.78
C TYR A 675 -22.42 -18.76 -10.20
N THR A 676 -22.50 -19.99 -9.66
CA THR A 676 -21.71 -21.11 -10.18
C THR A 676 -22.07 -21.34 -11.65
N PRO A 677 -21.10 -21.34 -12.57
CA PRO A 677 -21.39 -21.51 -13.98
C PRO A 677 -21.90 -22.91 -14.33
N SER A 678 -22.79 -22.98 -15.30
CA SER A 678 -23.18 -24.22 -15.98
C SER A 678 -22.03 -24.81 -16.82
N GLY A 679 -22.22 -25.98 -17.43
CA GLY A 679 -21.25 -26.51 -18.39
C GLY A 679 -21.20 -25.68 -19.68
N ALA A 680 -20.00 -25.36 -20.16
CA ALA A 680 -19.81 -24.71 -21.46
C ALA A 680 -20.08 -25.68 -22.62
N LYS A 681 -20.50 -25.14 -23.78
CA LYS A 681 -20.57 -25.91 -25.01
C LYS A 681 -19.15 -26.22 -25.49
N ARG A 682 -18.92 -27.44 -25.99
CA ARG A 682 -17.63 -27.81 -26.57
C ARG A 682 -17.37 -26.93 -27.81
N PRO A 683 -16.24 -26.20 -27.89
CA PRO A 683 -15.93 -25.41 -29.08
C PRO A 683 -15.79 -26.35 -30.27
N LYS A 684 -16.45 -26.03 -31.39
CA LYS A 684 -16.30 -26.75 -32.64
C LYS A 684 -15.51 -25.85 -33.59
N PRO A 685 -14.26 -26.19 -33.95
CA PRO A 685 -13.56 -25.50 -35.02
C PRO A 685 -14.42 -25.62 -36.28
N LEU A 686 -15.02 -24.51 -36.72
CA LEU A 686 -15.72 -24.47 -37.99
C LEU A 686 -14.65 -24.42 -39.10
N PRO A 687 -14.84 -25.12 -40.23
CA PRO A 687 -13.90 -25.05 -41.34
C PRO A 687 -13.74 -23.61 -41.78
N THR A 688 -12.49 -23.18 -41.95
CA THR A 688 -12.11 -21.86 -42.44
C THR A 688 -12.82 -21.64 -43.78
N GLN A 689 -13.77 -20.71 -43.86
CA GLN A 689 -14.27 -20.29 -45.17
C GLN A 689 -13.06 -19.70 -45.91
N ALA A 690 -12.78 -20.25 -47.10
CA ALA A 690 -11.69 -19.81 -47.97
C ALA A 690 -12.01 -18.43 -48.57
N THR A 691 -11.99 -17.40 -47.74
CA THR A 691 -11.96 -16.00 -48.16
C THR A 691 -10.61 -15.43 -47.74
N THR A 692 -9.74 -15.21 -48.71
CA THR A 692 -8.32 -14.81 -48.55
C THR A 692 -8.12 -13.36 -48.08
N SER A 693 -9.15 -12.68 -47.55
CA SER A 693 -9.12 -11.23 -47.32
C SER A 693 -9.39 -10.78 -45.87
N GLY A 694 -9.48 -11.70 -44.89
CA GLY A 694 -9.73 -11.35 -43.48
C GLY A 694 -8.47 -11.29 -42.61
N PHE A 695 -8.55 -10.63 -41.46
CA PHE A 695 -7.42 -10.55 -40.51
C PHE A 695 -7.22 -11.91 -39.81
N GLU A 696 -6.13 -12.60 -40.14
CA GLU A 696 -5.80 -13.91 -39.55
C GLU A 696 -5.27 -13.80 -38.12
N MET A 697 -5.75 -14.65 -37.24
CA MET A 697 -5.34 -14.68 -35.84
C MET A 697 -5.52 -16.06 -35.22
N VAL A 698 -4.85 -16.33 -34.10
CA VAL A 698 -5.03 -17.56 -33.32
C VAL A 698 -5.89 -17.27 -32.10
N TYR A 699 -6.98 -18.02 -31.93
CA TYR A 699 -7.80 -17.95 -30.72
C TYR A 699 -7.56 -19.18 -29.84
N PHE A 700 -7.09 -18.93 -28.62
CA PHE A 700 -6.96 -19.94 -27.58
C PHE A 700 -7.94 -19.65 -26.43
N PRO A 701 -9.16 -20.20 -26.46
CA PRO A 701 -10.06 -20.15 -25.31
C PRO A 701 -9.46 -20.96 -24.16
N ALA A 702 -9.33 -20.39 -22.97
CA ALA A 702 -8.73 -21.04 -21.82
C ALA A 702 -9.47 -22.33 -21.41
N CYS A 703 -8.78 -23.26 -20.74
CA CYS A 703 -9.41 -24.51 -20.30
C CYS A 703 -10.63 -24.28 -19.38
N ILE A 704 -10.62 -23.20 -18.59
CA ILE A 704 -11.72 -22.79 -17.73
C ILE A 704 -12.93 -22.33 -18.55
N THR A 705 -12.74 -21.47 -19.55
CA THR A 705 -13.83 -20.95 -20.38
C THR A 705 -14.41 -21.98 -21.33
N ARG A 706 -13.61 -22.99 -21.73
CA ARG A 706 -14.09 -24.19 -22.43
C ARG A 706 -14.85 -25.17 -21.55
N THR A 707 -14.83 -25.00 -20.22
CA THR A 707 -15.46 -25.91 -19.25
C THR A 707 -16.66 -25.26 -18.54
N MET A 708 -16.51 -24.01 -18.11
CA MET A 708 -17.50 -23.21 -17.40
C MET A 708 -18.24 -22.28 -18.37
N GLY A 709 -19.54 -22.48 -18.51
CA GLY A 709 -20.46 -21.72 -19.34
C GLY A 709 -21.06 -20.52 -18.61
N ILE A 710 -22.35 -20.27 -18.84
CA ILE A 710 -23.07 -19.14 -18.24
C ILE A 710 -23.58 -19.47 -16.83
N SER A 711 -23.73 -18.46 -15.99
CA SER A 711 -24.37 -18.54 -14.68
C SER A 711 -25.85 -18.13 -14.75
N ALA A 712 -26.62 -18.37 -13.68
CA ALA A 712 -28.07 -18.19 -13.71
C ALA A 712 -28.52 -16.74 -13.98
N ASP A 713 -27.69 -15.78 -13.61
CA ASP A 713 -27.90 -14.33 -13.74
C ASP A 713 -27.77 -13.83 -15.18
N TYR A 714 -27.29 -14.64 -16.13
CA TYR A 714 -27.17 -14.26 -17.55
C TYR A 714 -28.50 -14.40 -18.31
N ASN A 715 -29.46 -15.15 -17.76
CA ASN A 715 -30.66 -15.62 -18.46
C ASN A 715 -31.76 -14.57 -18.71
N LYS A 716 -31.48 -13.27 -18.53
CA LYS A 716 -32.45 -12.18 -18.72
C LYS A 716 -32.29 -11.38 -20.04
N SER A 717 -31.49 -11.84 -21.01
CA SER A 717 -31.19 -11.10 -22.26
C SER A 717 -30.67 -11.99 -23.41
N ASP A 718 -30.35 -11.39 -24.57
CA ASP A 718 -29.67 -11.98 -25.76
C ASP A 718 -28.23 -12.50 -25.51
N GLU A 719 -27.81 -12.57 -24.23
CA GLU A 719 -26.46 -12.90 -23.79
C GLU A 719 -26.32 -14.35 -23.29
N ALA A 720 -27.26 -15.23 -23.64
CA ALA A 720 -27.34 -16.64 -23.20
C ALA A 720 -26.31 -17.59 -23.87
N ILE A 721 -25.15 -17.07 -24.30
CA ILE A 721 -24.05 -17.86 -24.88
C ILE A 721 -22.80 -17.75 -24.00
N ASP A 722 -22.00 -18.81 -23.92
CA ASP A 722 -20.77 -18.80 -23.16
C ASP A 722 -19.69 -17.90 -23.79
N VAL A 723 -18.70 -17.53 -22.97
CA VAL A 723 -17.67 -16.56 -23.36
C VAL A 723 -16.84 -16.99 -24.56
N THR A 724 -16.66 -18.30 -24.76
CA THR A 724 -15.91 -18.82 -25.91
C THR A 724 -16.66 -18.45 -27.20
N HIS A 725 -17.93 -18.83 -27.28
CA HIS A 725 -18.77 -18.55 -28.44
C HIS A 725 -19.07 -17.04 -28.60
N LYS A 726 -19.18 -16.30 -27.48
CA LYS A 726 -19.33 -14.84 -27.52
C LYS A 726 -18.09 -14.15 -28.13
N THR A 727 -16.90 -14.61 -27.77
CA THR A 727 -15.64 -14.13 -28.35
C THR A 727 -15.55 -14.47 -29.84
N GLU A 728 -15.92 -15.68 -30.24
CA GLU A 728 -15.98 -16.06 -31.66
C GLU A 728 -16.95 -15.19 -32.45
N ALA A 729 -18.13 -14.90 -31.90
CA ALA A 729 -19.11 -14.02 -32.53
C ALA A 729 -18.55 -12.60 -32.74
N LEU A 730 -17.88 -12.03 -31.73
CA LEU A 730 -17.24 -10.72 -31.84
C LEU A 730 -16.11 -10.69 -32.87
N LEU A 731 -15.25 -11.72 -32.87
CA LEU A 731 -14.14 -11.84 -33.82
C LEU A 731 -14.67 -11.94 -35.27
N ARG A 732 -15.73 -12.73 -35.50
CA ARG A 732 -16.38 -12.84 -36.82
C ARG A 732 -17.07 -11.54 -37.22
N LYS A 733 -17.74 -10.87 -36.29
CA LYS A 733 -18.34 -9.53 -36.50
C LYS A 733 -17.28 -8.52 -36.96
N ALA A 734 -16.05 -8.64 -36.49
CA ALA A 734 -14.91 -7.82 -36.89
C ALA A 734 -14.15 -8.32 -38.14
N GLY A 735 -14.66 -9.35 -38.84
CA GLY A 735 -14.03 -9.88 -40.06
C GLY A 735 -12.73 -10.66 -39.84
N CYS A 736 -12.52 -11.23 -38.65
CA CYS A 736 -11.33 -12.04 -38.36
C CYS A 736 -11.44 -13.48 -38.88
N VAL A 737 -10.32 -14.03 -39.34
CA VAL A 737 -10.16 -15.45 -39.67
C VAL A 737 -9.51 -16.14 -38.47
N ILE A 738 -10.23 -17.07 -37.84
CA ILE A 738 -9.86 -17.67 -36.56
C ILE A 738 -9.17 -19.02 -36.78
N HIS A 739 -7.92 -19.13 -36.32
CA HIS A 739 -7.16 -20.38 -36.23
C HIS A 739 -7.16 -20.90 -34.80
N TYR A 740 -7.30 -22.22 -34.62
CA TYR A 740 -7.23 -22.86 -33.30
C TYR A 740 -6.00 -23.77 -33.20
N PRO A 741 -5.37 -23.89 -32.02
CA PRO A 741 -4.32 -24.87 -31.82
C PRO A 741 -4.87 -26.30 -31.89
N GLU A 742 -4.05 -27.20 -32.45
CA GLU A 742 -4.39 -28.62 -32.56
C GLU A 742 -4.63 -29.25 -31.18
N ALA A 743 -5.61 -30.16 -31.12
CA ALA A 743 -5.95 -30.90 -29.91
C ALA A 743 -6.19 -30.02 -28.67
N MET A 744 -6.86 -28.89 -28.87
CA MET A 744 -7.20 -27.89 -27.85
C MET A 744 -7.77 -28.48 -26.54
N ASP A 745 -8.54 -29.57 -26.59
CA ASP A 745 -9.15 -30.19 -25.40
C ASP A 745 -8.13 -30.68 -24.35
N ARG A 746 -6.89 -31.02 -24.75
CA ARG A 746 -5.82 -31.40 -23.80
C ARG A 746 -4.95 -30.23 -23.33
N LEU A 747 -5.04 -29.07 -23.99
CA LEU A 747 -4.16 -27.94 -23.74
C LEU A 747 -4.60 -27.13 -22.52
N CYS A 748 -3.62 -26.70 -21.71
CA CYS A 748 -3.79 -25.88 -20.52
C CYS A 748 -2.59 -24.95 -20.40
N CYS A 749 -2.76 -23.74 -19.87
CA CYS A 749 -1.65 -22.82 -19.63
C CYS A 749 -0.74 -23.22 -18.47
N GLY A 750 -1.11 -24.21 -17.64
CA GLY A 750 -0.31 -24.63 -16.48
C GLY A 750 -0.56 -23.84 -15.19
N MET A 751 -1.20 -22.66 -15.26
CA MET A 751 -1.41 -21.76 -14.10
C MET A 751 -2.05 -22.44 -12.88
N ALA A 752 -3.08 -23.27 -13.08
CA ALA A 752 -3.79 -23.94 -11.98
C ALA A 752 -2.90 -24.94 -11.21
N PHE A 753 -1.94 -25.57 -11.90
CA PHE A 753 -0.94 -26.45 -11.29
C PHE A 753 0.12 -25.62 -10.56
N SER A 754 0.61 -24.55 -11.20
CA SER A 754 1.62 -23.63 -10.64
C SER A 754 1.15 -22.99 -9.32
N SER A 755 -0.08 -22.49 -9.26
CA SER A 755 -0.61 -21.85 -8.05
C SER A 755 -0.77 -22.80 -6.85
N LYS A 756 -0.94 -24.10 -7.12
CA LYS A 756 -1.02 -25.17 -6.10
C LYS A 756 0.32 -25.82 -5.79
N GLY A 757 1.43 -25.38 -6.40
CA GLY A 757 2.76 -25.92 -6.15
C GLY A 757 3.09 -27.20 -6.93
N PHE A 758 2.31 -27.57 -7.96
CA PHE A 758 2.56 -28.72 -8.82
C PHE A 758 3.44 -28.32 -10.02
N ARG A 759 4.73 -28.02 -9.74
CA ARG A 759 5.66 -27.43 -10.72
C ARG A 759 5.89 -28.30 -11.95
N GLN A 760 6.03 -29.62 -11.77
CA GLN A 760 6.27 -30.54 -12.88
C GLN A 760 5.09 -30.58 -13.86
N GLN A 761 3.87 -30.63 -13.33
CA GLN A 761 2.64 -30.67 -14.12
C GLN A 761 2.36 -29.33 -14.81
N ALA A 762 2.70 -28.22 -14.15
CA ALA A 762 2.65 -26.90 -14.76
C ALA A 762 3.59 -26.83 -15.98
N ALA A 763 4.87 -27.18 -15.80
CA ALA A 763 5.88 -27.18 -16.87
C ALA A 763 5.51 -28.13 -18.02
N GLN A 764 4.91 -29.29 -17.73
CA GLN A 764 4.39 -30.19 -18.74
C GLN A 764 3.32 -29.52 -19.61
N LYS A 765 2.31 -28.91 -18.98
CA LYS A 765 1.22 -28.25 -19.72
C LYS A 765 1.69 -27.00 -20.47
N GLU A 766 2.61 -26.25 -19.88
CA GLU A 766 3.28 -25.10 -20.53
C GLU A 766 3.98 -25.54 -21.83
N LYS A 767 4.78 -26.62 -21.78
CA LYS A 767 5.46 -27.16 -22.97
C LYS A 767 4.48 -27.61 -24.05
N GLU A 768 3.45 -28.37 -23.68
CA GLU A 768 2.42 -28.83 -24.62
C GLU A 768 1.68 -27.67 -25.29
N LEU A 769 1.33 -26.62 -24.52
CA LEU A 769 0.69 -25.42 -25.06
C LEU A 769 1.64 -24.61 -25.95
N ASN A 770 2.90 -24.48 -25.54
CA ASN A 770 3.93 -23.76 -26.30
C ASN A 770 4.08 -24.32 -27.72
N GLU A 771 4.26 -25.64 -27.82
CA GLU A 771 4.42 -26.34 -29.10
C GLU A 771 3.18 -26.17 -29.99
N ALA A 772 1.98 -26.29 -29.42
CA ALA A 772 0.73 -26.13 -30.16
C ALA A 772 0.51 -24.69 -30.66
N LEU A 773 0.86 -23.68 -29.85
CA LEU A 773 0.73 -22.28 -30.23
C LEU A 773 1.78 -21.85 -31.25
N LEU A 774 3.03 -22.30 -31.14
CA LEU A 774 4.05 -22.05 -32.16
C LEU A 774 3.62 -22.58 -33.52
N LYS A 775 3.04 -23.79 -33.55
CA LYS A 775 2.49 -24.36 -34.79
C LYS A 775 1.29 -23.57 -35.31
N ALA A 776 0.32 -23.25 -34.46
CA ALA A 776 -0.91 -22.57 -34.88
C ALA A 776 -0.69 -21.12 -35.31
N SER A 777 0.32 -20.45 -34.74
CA SER A 777 0.63 -19.04 -35.02
C SER A 777 1.68 -18.83 -36.10
N ASP A 778 2.12 -19.89 -36.78
CA ASP A 778 3.23 -19.84 -37.73
C ASP A 778 4.49 -19.21 -37.10
N ASN A 779 4.96 -19.86 -36.02
CA ASN A 779 6.09 -19.44 -35.19
C ASN A 779 5.98 -18.00 -34.61
N GLY A 780 4.76 -17.58 -34.24
CA GLY A 780 4.49 -16.27 -33.65
C GLY A 780 4.14 -15.17 -34.63
N ARG A 781 4.11 -15.45 -35.94
CA ARG A 781 3.67 -14.49 -36.97
C ARG A 781 2.25 -13.98 -36.70
N LEU A 782 1.33 -14.88 -36.35
CA LEU A 782 -0.06 -14.54 -36.07
C LEU A 782 -0.25 -14.11 -34.60
N PRO A 783 -1.05 -13.06 -34.33
CA PRO A 783 -1.37 -12.67 -32.97
C PRO A 783 -2.29 -13.71 -32.32
N ILE A 784 -2.06 -13.97 -31.03
CA ILE A 784 -2.79 -14.98 -30.24
C ILE A 784 -3.64 -14.29 -29.19
N LEU A 785 -4.95 -14.50 -29.22
CA LEU A 785 -5.88 -14.08 -28.17
C LEU A 785 -6.11 -15.23 -27.18
N CYS A 786 -5.94 -14.96 -25.87
CA CYS A 786 -6.49 -15.80 -24.82
C CYS A 786 -7.61 -15.06 -24.09
N ASP A 787 -8.77 -15.69 -23.94
CA ASP A 787 -9.99 -15.09 -23.36
C ASP A 787 -9.97 -14.92 -21.83
N MET A 788 -8.88 -15.32 -21.15
CA MET A 788 -8.76 -15.27 -19.70
C MET A 788 -7.43 -14.63 -19.27
N SER A 789 -7.48 -13.44 -18.66
CA SER A 789 -6.28 -12.66 -18.33
C SER A 789 -5.29 -13.38 -17.40
N PRO A 790 -5.72 -14.15 -16.37
CA PRO A 790 -4.80 -14.98 -15.58
C PRO A 790 -4.04 -16.03 -16.39
N CYS A 791 -4.69 -16.70 -17.34
CA CYS A 791 -4.01 -17.68 -18.19
C CYS A 791 -2.97 -17.00 -19.06
N LEU A 792 -3.32 -15.86 -19.67
CA LEU A 792 -2.41 -15.12 -20.52
C LEU A 792 -1.18 -14.59 -19.78
N LEU A 793 -1.34 -14.03 -18.57
CA LEU A 793 -0.19 -13.55 -17.80
C LEU A 793 0.79 -14.70 -17.55
N HIS A 794 0.29 -15.86 -17.13
CA HIS A 794 1.12 -17.04 -16.93
C HIS A 794 1.79 -17.48 -18.24
N MET A 795 1.10 -17.40 -19.37
CA MET A 795 1.68 -17.70 -20.68
C MET A 795 2.81 -16.73 -21.05
N ARG A 796 2.65 -15.43 -20.80
CA ARG A 796 3.72 -14.42 -21.03
C ARG A 796 4.94 -14.66 -20.13
N GLU A 797 4.73 -15.21 -18.94
CA GLU A 797 5.81 -15.51 -17.98
C GLU A 797 6.55 -16.83 -18.30
N THR A 798 5.99 -17.74 -19.11
CA THR A 798 6.49 -19.12 -19.23
C THR A 798 6.67 -19.66 -20.66
N LEU A 799 5.97 -19.13 -21.64
CA LEU A 799 6.04 -19.61 -23.03
C LEU A 799 7.11 -18.87 -23.85
N ASP A 800 7.35 -19.36 -25.06
CA ASP A 800 8.34 -18.82 -25.99
C ASP A 800 8.07 -17.34 -26.31
N PRO A 801 9.08 -16.44 -26.17
CA PRO A 801 8.91 -15.01 -26.37
C PRO A 801 8.54 -14.61 -27.80
N ARG A 802 8.69 -15.52 -28.78
CA ARG A 802 8.22 -15.28 -30.17
C ARG A 802 6.70 -15.20 -30.26
N LEU A 803 5.96 -15.77 -29.31
CA LEU A 803 4.50 -15.77 -29.33
C LEU A 803 3.96 -14.37 -29.00
N HIS A 804 3.22 -13.77 -29.93
CA HIS A 804 2.53 -12.50 -29.70
C HIS A 804 1.19 -12.71 -28.98
N LEU A 805 1.26 -12.74 -27.65
CA LEU A 805 0.15 -13.05 -26.75
C LEU A 805 -0.63 -11.80 -26.32
N TYR A 806 -1.95 -11.76 -26.50
CA TYR A 806 -2.83 -10.63 -26.18
C TYR A 806 -4.00 -11.02 -25.26
N GLU A 807 -4.33 -10.14 -24.31
CA GLU A 807 -5.54 -10.26 -23.49
C GLU A 807 -6.74 -9.66 -24.23
N PRO A 808 -7.99 -9.98 -23.83
CA PRO A 808 -9.17 -9.49 -24.56
C PRO A 808 -9.19 -7.97 -24.74
N VAL A 809 -8.88 -7.19 -23.70
CA VAL A 809 -8.85 -5.71 -23.82
C VAL A 809 -7.80 -5.27 -24.84
N GLU A 810 -6.56 -5.75 -24.71
CA GLU A 810 -5.48 -5.32 -25.60
C GLU A 810 -5.75 -5.73 -27.04
N PHE A 811 -6.27 -6.95 -27.25
CA PHE A 811 -6.59 -7.45 -28.58
C PHE A 811 -7.72 -6.64 -29.22
N ILE A 812 -8.81 -6.39 -28.50
CA ILE A 812 -9.92 -5.57 -28.99
C ILE A 812 -9.44 -4.16 -29.32
N TYR A 813 -8.69 -3.55 -28.40
CA TYR A 813 -8.20 -2.18 -28.55
C TYR A 813 -7.22 -2.05 -29.72
N LYS A 814 -6.33 -3.02 -29.94
CA LYS A 814 -5.30 -2.99 -30.98
C LYS A 814 -5.82 -3.43 -32.35
N PHE A 815 -6.64 -4.47 -32.40
CA PHE A 815 -7.00 -5.12 -33.67
C PHE A 815 -8.47 -4.96 -34.05
N LEU A 816 -9.39 -4.83 -33.10
CA LEU A 816 -10.82 -4.80 -33.44
C LEU A 816 -11.41 -3.39 -33.52
N ARG A 817 -10.77 -2.39 -32.88
CA ARG A 817 -11.29 -1.01 -32.82
C ARG A 817 -11.58 -0.41 -34.20
N ASP A 818 -10.66 -0.62 -35.14
CA ASP A 818 -10.81 -0.10 -36.50
C ASP A 818 -11.61 -1.03 -37.43
N ARG A 819 -12.12 -2.15 -36.90
CA ARG A 819 -12.92 -3.15 -37.63
C ARG A 819 -14.38 -3.21 -37.15
N LEU A 820 -14.71 -2.48 -36.08
CA LEU A 820 -16.03 -2.41 -35.49
C LEU A 820 -16.50 -0.94 -35.44
N ILE A 821 -17.81 -0.74 -35.49
CA ILE A 821 -18.43 0.56 -35.19
C ILE A 821 -18.93 0.51 -33.76
N PHE A 822 -18.44 1.42 -32.90
CA PHE A 822 -18.85 1.53 -31.50
C PHE A 822 -20.03 2.49 -31.35
N GLU A 823 -21.08 2.04 -30.67
CA GLU A 823 -22.29 2.78 -30.36
C GLU A 823 -22.50 2.72 -28.83
N PRO A 824 -22.06 3.75 -28.08
CA PRO A 824 -22.14 3.75 -26.63
C PRO A 824 -23.57 3.56 -26.13
N LEU A 825 -23.72 2.65 -25.18
CA LEU A 825 -25.01 2.32 -24.56
C LEU A 825 -25.33 3.32 -23.44
N PRO A 826 -26.60 3.71 -23.25
CA PRO A 826 -27.05 4.64 -22.20
C PRO A 826 -27.14 3.93 -20.83
N ILE A 827 -26.03 3.37 -20.37
CA ILE A 827 -25.93 2.61 -19.12
C ILE A 827 -24.67 3.00 -18.34
N THR A 828 -24.74 2.82 -17.01
CA THR A 828 -23.56 2.89 -16.15
C THR A 828 -23.04 1.49 -15.89
N VAL A 829 -21.76 1.25 -16.17
CA VAL A 829 -21.13 -0.07 -16.00
C VAL A 829 -20.01 0.00 -14.98
N ALA A 830 -19.82 -1.08 -14.21
CA ALA A 830 -18.67 -1.27 -13.36
C ALA A 830 -17.59 -2.09 -14.07
N VAL A 831 -16.31 -1.77 -13.89
CA VAL A 831 -15.20 -2.58 -14.39
C VAL A 831 -14.23 -2.94 -13.27
N HIS A 832 -13.84 -4.21 -13.24
CA HIS A 832 -12.80 -4.71 -12.34
C HIS A 832 -11.61 -5.20 -13.16
N SER A 833 -10.46 -4.54 -12.98
CA SER A 833 -9.18 -5.04 -13.50
C SER A 833 -8.73 -6.22 -12.64
N THR A 834 -8.66 -7.40 -13.24
CA THR A 834 -8.11 -8.58 -12.56
C THR A 834 -6.67 -8.31 -12.11
N CYS A 835 -6.16 -9.05 -11.11
CA CYS A 835 -4.77 -8.95 -10.69
C CYS A 835 -3.78 -9.12 -11.87
N SER A 836 -4.15 -9.93 -12.87
CA SER A 836 -3.36 -10.16 -14.07
C SER A 836 -3.43 -9.00 -15.05
N THR A 837 -4.60 -8.41 -15.29
CA THR A 837 -4.77 -7.17 -16.07
C THR A 837 -3.95 -6.03 -15.48
N THR A 838 -3.93 -5.89 -14.16
CA THR A 838 -3.13 -4.88 -13.45
C THR A 838 -1.63 -5.12 -13.65
N LYS A 839 -1.14 -6.35 -13.42
CA LYS A 839 0.28 -6.70 -13.62
C LYS A 839 0.76 -6.51 -15.07
N MET A 840 -0.13 -6.65 -16.05
CA MET A 840 0.18 -6.43 -17.47
C MET A 840 0.08 -4.95 -17.90
N GLY A 841 -0.29 -4.03 -17.02
CA GLY A 841 -0.44 -2.60 -17.35
C GLY A 841 -1.65 -2.28 -18.24
N VAL A 842 -2.71 -3.11 -18.18
CA VAL A 842 -3.87 -3.00 -19.09
C VAL A 842 -5.08 -2.33 -18.42
N LYS A 843 -4.98 -1.97 -17.13
CA LYS A 843 -6.07 -1.36 -16.35
C LYS A 843 -6.70 -0.15 -17.02
N ASP A 844 -5.90 0.79 -17.51
CA ASP A 844 -6.44 2.03 -18.12
C ASP A 844 -7.06 1.78 -19.48
N LYS A 845 -6.51 0.85 -20.27
CA LYS A 845 -7.12 0.38 -21.52
C LYS A 845 -8.48 -0.29 -21.26
N LEU A 846 -8.65 -1.01 -20.14
CA LEU A 846 -9.95 -1.61 -19.77
C LEU A 846 -11.00 -0.53 -19.53
N LYS A 847 -10.65 0.51 -18.75
CA LYS A 847 -11.54 1.66 -18.50
C LYS A 847 -11.87 2.39 -19.81
N ALA A 848 -10.85 2.65 -20.64
CA ALA A 848 -11.03 3.32 -21.92
C ALA A 848 -11.93 2.52 -22.88
N LEU A 849 -11.71 1.20 -22.99
CA LEU A 849 -12.54 0.33 -23.82
C LEU A 849 -14.01 0.29 -23.34
N ALA A 850 -14.24 0.21 -22.03
CA ALA A 850 -15.58 0.29 -21.47
C ALA A 850 -16.24 1.65 -21.76
N GLY A 851 -15.47 2.75 -21.74
CA GLY A 851 -15.93 4.10 -22.08
C GLY A 851 -16.31 4.27 -23.56
N LEU A 852 -15.76 3.45 -24.46
CA LEU A 852 -16.24 3.38 -25.85
C LEU A 852 -17.60 2.68 -25.97
N CYS A 853 -18.01 1.93 -24.96
CA CYS A 853 -19.21 1.07 -25.02
C CYS A 853 -20.37 1.54 -24.14
N ALA A 854 -20.11 2.39 -23.15
CA ALA A 854 -21.10 2.81 -22.15
C ALA A 854 -20.93 4.29 -21.81
N GLU A 855 -22.05 4.95 -21.52
CA GLU A 855 -22.10 6.37 -21.14
C GLU A 855 -21.24 6.68 -19.90
N ARG A 856 -21.25 5.80 -18.90
CA ARG A 856 -20.49 6.00 -17.66
C ARG A 856 -19.80 4.71 -17.20
N VAL A 857 -18.53 4.83 -16.83
CA VAL A 857 -17.72 3.72 -16.29
C VAL A 857 -17.34 3.99 -14.84
N VAL A 858 -17.61 3.03 -13.97
CA VAL A 858 -17.22 3.02 -12.56
C VAL A 858 -16.13 1.96 -12.37
N SER A 859 -15.04 2.30 -11.69
CA SER A 859 -14.01 1.33 -11.33
C SER A 859 -13.68 1.46 -9.85
N PRO A 860 -14.22 0.56 -8.99
CA PRO A 860 -13.99 0.61 -7.55
C PRO A 860 -12.51 0.40 -7.18
N GLU A 861 -11.79 1.47 -6.90
CA GLU A 861 -10.33 1.46 -6.66
C GLU A 861 -9.92 0.69 -5.38
N GLU A 862 -10.80 0.56 -4.40
CA GLU A 862 -10.55 -0.20 -3.17
C GLU A 862 -10.53 -1.72 -3.38
N VAL A 863 -10.99 -2.17 -4.56
CA VAL A 863 -11.09 -3.57 -4.96
C VAL A 863 -9.95 -3.92 -5.90
N THR A 864 -8.79 -4.20 -5.32
CA THR A 864 -7.54 -4.48 -6.04
C THR A 864 -7.44 -5.93 -6.52
N CYS A 865 -8.07 -6.87 -5.80
CA CYS A 865 -8.12 -8.29 -6.12
C CYS A 865 -9.52 -8.84 -5.82
N CYS A 866 -9.98 -9.81 -6.61
CA CYS A 866 -11.25 -10.49 -6.36
C CYS A 866 -11.18 -11.57 -5.26
N GLY A 867 -9.98 -11.95 -4.79
CA GLY A 867 -9.79 -12.98 -3.74
C GLY A 867 -10.14 -14.42 -4.13
N TRP A 868 -10.64 -14.67 -5.35
CA TRP A 868 -11.15 -15.97 -5.76
C TRP A 868 -10.07 -17.03 -6.02
N ALA A 869 -8.93 -16.62 -6.61
CA ALA A 869 -7.72 -17.43 -6.77
C ALA A 869 -7.92 -18.86 -7.32
N GLY A 870 -8.55 -19.00 -8.49
CA GLY A 870 -8.76 -20.30 -9.14
C GLY A 870 -10.00 -21.01 -8.58
N ASP A 871 -9.82 -22.12 -7.88
CA ASP A 871 -10.91 -22.85 -7.22
C ASP A 871 -11.05 -22.49 -5.74
N ARG A 872 -10.14 -21.69 -5.18
CA ARG A 872 -10.14 -21.34 -3.75
C ARG A 872 -11.43 -20.64 -3.31
N GLY A 873 -12.05 -19.81 -4.17
CA GLY A 873 -13.32 -19.15 -3.85
C GLY A 873 -14.48 -20.11 -3.54
N PHE A 874 -14.42 -21.36 -3.99
CA PHE A 874 -15.40 -22.40 -3.61
C PHE A 874 -15.17 -22.98 -2.22
N PHE A 875 -13.94 -22.92 -1.70
CA PHE A 875 -13.52 -23.57 -0.45
C PHE A 875 -13.18 -22.57 0.66
N PHE A 876 -12.91 -21.32 0.29
CA PHE A 876 -12.55 -20.20 1.17
C PHE A 876 -13.35 -18.94 0.76
N PRO A 877 -14.69 -19.00 0.72
CA PRO A 877 -15.53 -17.88 0.29
C PRO A 877 -15.32 -16.62 1.16
N GLU A 878 -14.89 -16.76 2.41
CA GLU A 878 -14.52 -15.69 3.31
C GLU A 878 -13.35 -14.83 2.81
N LEU A 879 -12.40 -15.40 2.05
CA LEU A 879 -11.32 -14.64 1.40
C LEU A 879 -11.88 -13.74 0.29
N ASN A 880 -12.81 -14.26 -0.50
CA ASN A 880 -13.49 -13.50 -1.54
C ASN A 880 -14.35 -12.38 -0.94
N ALA A 881 -15.09 -12.66 0.14
CA ALA A 881 -15.87 -11.66 0.86
C ALA A 881 -14.99 -10.56 1.46
N SER A 882 -13.85 -10.93 2.06
CA SER A 882 -12.87 -9.96 2.58
C SER A 882 -12.32 -9.06 1.48
N ALA A 883 -11.93 -9.63 0.34
CA ALA A 883 -11.39 -8.88 -0.79
C ALA A 883 -12.40 -7.91 -1.42
N LEU A 884 -13.70 -8.24 -1.37
CA LEU A 884 -14.78 -7.52 -2.04
C LEU A 884 -15.67 -6.72 -1.09
N ARG A 885 -15.31 -6.56 0.21
CA ARG A 885 -16.13 -5.83 1.19
C ARG A 885 -16.56 -4.45 0.72
N ALA A 886 -15.62 -3.71 0.10
CA ALA A 886 -15.84 -2.36 -0.39
C ALA A 886 -16.55 -2.29 -1.76
N LEU A 887 -16.84 -3.42 -2.41
CA LEU A 887 -17.35 -3.43 -3.79
C LEU A 887 -18.74 -2.82 -3.90
N LYS A 888 -19.72 -3.38 -3.18
CA LYS A 888 -21.13 -3.00 -3.30
C LYS A 888 -21.40 -1.52 -2.99
N PRO A 889 -20.85 -0.93 -1.91
CA PRO A 889 -21.03 0.50 -1.63
C PRO A 889 -20.45 1.42 -2.72
N ASN A 890 -19.46 0.94 -3.48
CA ASN A 890 -18.72 1.73 -4.46
C ASN A 890 -19.16 1.54 -5.92
N LEU A 891 -20.32 0.91 -6.17
CA LEU A 891 -20.82 0.69 -7.54
C LEU A 891 -21.39 1.96 -8.21
N LYS A 892 -21.69 3.01 -7.43
CA LYS A 892 -22.13 4.34 -7.92
C LYS A 892 -23.22 4.30 -9.01
N GLY A 893 -24.20 3.41 -8.86
CA GLY A 893 -25.34 3.27 -9.78
C GLY A 893 -25.09 2.35 -10.98
N ALA A 894 -23.95 1.64 -11.04
CA ALA A 894 -23.71 0.65 -12.08
C ALA A 894 -24.76 -0.48 -12.07
N THR A 895 -25.30 -0.81 -13.25
CA THR A 895 -26.33 -1.85 -13.43
C THR A 895 -25.72 -3.20 -13.83
N GLU A 896 -24.54 -3.18 -14.45
CA GLU A 896 -23.80 -4.36 -14.90
C GLU A 896 -22.29 -4.19 -14.63
N GLY A 897 -21.57 -5.30 -14.47
CA GLY A 897 -20.14 -5.33 -14.20
C GLY A 897 -19.34 -6.12 -15.24
N TYR A 898 -18.08 -5.77 -15.46
CA TYR A 898 -17.20 -6.48 -16.40
C TYR A 898 -15.79 -6.76 -15.85
N SER A 899 -15.28 -7.97 -16.13
CA SER A 899 -13.97 -8.49 -15.71
C SER A 899 -13.55 -9.66 -16.60
N ASN A 900 -12.27 -9.78 -16.97
CA ASN A 900 -11.78 -10.80 -17.90
C ASN A 900 -11.23 -12.06 -17.20
N SER A 901 -12.05 -12.62 -16.32
CA SER A 901 -11.72 -13.87 -15.63
C SER A 901 -12.99 -14.50 -15.11
N ARG A 902 -13.34 -15.68 -15.66
CA ARG A 902 -14.55 -16.42 -15.27
C ARG A 902 -14.65 -16.65 -13.77
N THR A 903 -13.52 -16.85 -13.09
CA THR A 903 -13.50 -17.07 -11.64
C THR A 903 -13.70 -15.78 -10.85
N CYS A 904 -13.14 -14.65 -11.30
CA CYS A 904 -13.45 -13.37 -10.67
C CYS A 904 -14.89 -12.92 -10.95
N GLU A 905 -15.44 -13.19 -12.14
CA GLU A 905 -16.84 -12.90 -12.48
C GLU A 905 -17.81 -13.52 -11.47
N ILE A 906 -17.57 -14.78 -11.05
CA ILE A 906 -18.37 -15.45 -10.02
C ILE A 906 -18.31 -14.68 -8.70
N GLY A 907 -17.09 -14.43 -8.20
CA GLY A 907 -16.88 -13.76 -6.91
C GLY A 907 -17.41 -12.33 -6.87
N LEU A 908 -17.22 -11.57 -7.95
CA LEU A 908 -17.71 -10.21 -8.09
C LEU A 908 -19.25 -10.18 -8.11
N SER A 909 -19.88 -11.10 -8.85
CA SER A 909 -21.36 -11.20 -8.89
C SER A 909 -21.93 -11.55 -7.51
N MET A 910 -21.29 -12.48 -6.80
CA MET A 910 -21.69 -12.90 -5.45
C MET A 910 -21.70 -11.75 -4.43
N ASN A 911 -20.80 -10.77 -4.56
CA ASN A 911 -20.59 -9.73 -3.54
C ASN A 911 -21.04 -8.32 -3.98
N SER A 912 -21.41 -8.13 -5.24
CA SER A 912 -21.82 -6.82 -5.77
C SER A 912 -23.34 -6.63 -5.81
N GLY A 913 -24.10 -7.71 -6.03
CA GLY A 913 -25.54 -7.63 -6.31
C GLY A 913 -25.88 -7.30 -7.77
N ILE A 914 -24.88 -7.18 -8.65
CA ILE A 914 -25.03 -7.06 -10.11
C ILE A 914 -24.27 -8.18 -10.82
N SER A 915 -24.61 -8.47 -12.07
CA SER A 915 -23.92 -9.51 -12.85
C SER A 915 -22.56 -9.00 -13.33
N TYR A 916 -21.50 -9.78 -13.12
CA TYR A 916 -20.19 -9.56 -13.73
C TYR A 916 -19.94 -10.51 -14.90
N LYS A 917 -19.48 -9.96 -16.02
CA LYS A 917 -19.25 -10.71 -17.28
C LYS A 917 -17.90 -10.37 -17.92
N SER A 918 -17.47 -11.16 -18.90
CA SER A 918 -16.31 -10.77 -19.72
C SER A 918 -16.59 -9.47 -20.47
N ILE A 919 -15.58 -8.60 -20.64
CA ILE A 919 -15.74 -7.32 -21.37
C ILE A 919 -16.22 -7.54 -22.81
N VAL A 920 -15.96 -8.71 -23.37
CA VAL A 920 -16.40 -9.12 -24.72
C VAL A 920 -17.91 -9.00 -24.86
N TYR A 921 -18.70 -9.28 -23.81
CA TYR A 921 -20.16 -9.13 -23.87
C TYR A 921 -20.57 -7.66 -24.05
N LEU A 922 -19.92 -6.73 -23.35
CA LEU A 922 -20.19 -5.30 -23.49
C LEU A 922 -19.82 -4.81 -24.89
N VAL A 923 -18.62 -5.18 -25.37
CA VAL A 923 -18.14 -4.77 -26.68
C VAL A 923 -19.04 -5.34 -27.78
N ASP A 924 -19.43 -6.62 -27.70
CA ASP A 924 -20.34 -7.22 -28.68
C ASP A 924 -21.70 -6.53 -28.70
N LYS A 925 -22.24 -6.15 -27.54
CA LYS A 925 -23.51 -5.44 -27.41
C LYS A 925 -23.45 -4.00 -27.94
N ALA A 926 -22.34 -3.32 -27.72
CA ALA A 926 -22.12 -1.91 -28.10
C ALA A 926 -21.51 -1.75 -29.50
N THR A 927 -21.42 -2.82 -30.31
CA THR A 927 -20.80 -2.74 -31.63
C THR A 927 -21.56 -3.46 -32.73
N ARG A 928 -21.44 -2.92 -33.95
CA ARG A 928 -21.84 -3.56 -35.21
C ARG A 928 -20.66 -3.76 -36.15
N ALA A 929 -20.82 -4.67 -37.11
CA ALA A 929 -19.84 -4.86 -38.18
C ALA A 929 -19.68 -3.57 -39.01
N LYS A 930 -18.46 -3.32 -39.48
CA LYS A 930 -18.16 -2.22 -40.40
C LYS A 930 -18.66 -2.50 -41.81
#